data_AF-A0A8J4BTX1-F1
#
_entry.id   AF-A0A8J4BTX1-F1
#
_cell.length_a   1.000
_cell.length_b   1.000
_cell.length_c   1.000
_cell.angle_alpha   90.00
_cell.angle_beta   90.00
_cell.angle_gamma   90.00
#
_symmetry.space_group_name_H-M   'P 1'
#
loop_
_entity.id
_entity.type
_entity.pdbx_description
1 polymer ?
#
loop_
_entity_poly.entity_id
_entity_poly.type
_entity_poly.pdbx_seq_one_letter_code
_entity_poly.pdbx_strand_id
1 'polypeptide(L)'
;GGSRRGRSSARGPARKVADADPGSSEGGELDSNSDSASSDGDMQLHKSSKKKREGGGGMEDEADRRHAALQEKNRKAQRRFRERQKTKLMELHKQIEELAGKVSNLQTENAALHSRTSILEKVLDMRNEQIQVMQENKEVAEAELASLGTGQALVPLTPEAIKELTSEDIYRVYQTYVKELSVRLVEATRGSVKGTAGPPAAADGDSGEGAAAGGSGDSDAAAADGITGGVANETSANGSGEAAAAGGGGGGGSNAVAQAELERVVRELSVMLMRLGVARPLEARKFIVFSRQYLGNTEKEVIELWKSVMKHIELTPEQMREIVELKRMFLTKIEPIMEERKHLNISIQTNLPHDTFHTKSSISYIKAHEAVSKLRDNLRSEQHVVLEFAIAVFRGVFRPAQMAALLVRCYPAVPDALGIASALATELGEPDSPATQQLTIQLGGYAVPSSRASGAGAAGNTGLLAIHPSLISIDANVGVGQQLLQQQQAAAQQLLQQQHLPQPTSLGASGPPPPVLPQLLQQQQQQQQQQVALQQQLLQQQQQLQYQQQHAMQMLQLQQQQQQQQQQQLQLQQQQQQQLQQQLQQQQQQQQLQQQSYFSNLMATSGSLEMPGLGLLPEMRARAGSMSGSSAATPALGSGPQ
;
A
#
# COMPACT_ATOMS: atom_id res chain seq x y z
N GLY A 1 57.30 -39.52 -14.81
CA GLY A 1 57.09 -40.51 -13.73
C GLY A 1 55.62 -40.54 -13.41
N GLY A 2 54.91 -41.66 -13.44
CA GLY A 2 55.08 -42.83 -12.55
C GLY A 2 54.55 -42.46 -11.15
N SER A 3 53.71 -43.20 -10.44
CA SER A 3 53.11 -44.53 -10.57
C SER A 3 52.18 -44.72 -9.34
N ARG A 4 51.38 -45.80 -9.33
CA ARG A 4 50.69 -46.46 -8.18
C ARG A 4 49.29 -45.91 -7.82
N ARG A 5 48.15 -46.61 -7.95
CA ARG A 5 47.69 -48.01 -7.68
C ARG A 5 47.72 -48.46 -6.21
N GLY A 6 46.51 -48.81 -5.72
CA GLY A 6 46.17 -49.72 -4.60
C GLY A 6 44.74 -49.38 -4.13
N ARG A 7 43.66 -50.17 -4.19
CA ARG A 7 43.31 -51.61 -4.12
C ARG A 7 43.42 -52.28 -2.74
N SER A 8 42.27 -52.37 -2.05
CA SER A 8 41.85 -53.44 -1.10
C SER A 8 40.42 -53.10 -0.61
N SER A 9 39.33 -53.83 -0.86
CA SER A 9 38.90 -55.21 -0.49
C SER A 9 38.84 -55.50 1.01
N ALA A 10 37.61 -55.71 1.54
CA ALA A 10 37.17 -56.70 2.56
C ALA A 10 35.96 -56.14 3.37
N ARG A 11 34.73 -56.68 3.25
CA ARG A 11 34.12 -57.85 3.95
C ARG A 11 33.61 -57.58 5.39
N GLY A 12 32.28 -57.48 5.54
CA GLY A 12 31.49 -58.31 6.48
C GLY A 12 31.20 -57.80 7.91
N PRO A 13 30.35 -58.50 8.69
CA PRO A 13 29.01 -58.00 9.12
C PRO A 13 28.68 -58.13 10.63
N ALA A 14 27.70 -57.39 11.17
CA ALA A 14 26.92 -57.68 12.40
C ALA A 14 25.87 -56.57 12.67
N ARG A 15 24.55 -56.82 12.71
CA ARG A 15 23.67 -57.30 13.81
C ARG A 15 23.16 -56.22 14.80
N LYS A 16 21.84 -55.97 14.72
CA LYS A 16 20.81 -55.84 15.78
C LYS A 16 21.10 -55.05 17.08
N VAL A 17 20.33 -53.98 17.30
CA VAL A 17 19.60 -53.56 18.55
C VAL A 17 18.49 -52.60 18.05
N ALA A 18 17.18 -52.89 18.08
CA ALA A 18 16.19 -52.87 19.18
C ALA A 18 16.04 -51.49 19.87
N ASP A 19 14.81 -51.20 20.29
CA ASP A 19 14.28 -50.01 20.99
C ASP A 19 13.91 -48.81 20.11
N ALA A 20 12.80 -48.09 20.32
CA ALA A 20 11.55 -48.33 21.03
C ALA A 20 10.66 -47.15 20.59
N ASP A 21 9.44 -47.46 20.17
CA ASP A 21 8.31 -46.53 20.17
C ASP A 21 7.93 -46.23 21.64
N PRO A 22 7.58 -45.00 22.01
CA PRO A 22 6.15 -44.74 22.18
C PRO A 22 5.73 -43.32 21.78
N GLY A 23 4.71 -43.24 20.94
CA GLY A 23 3.37 -42.99 21.48
C GLY A 23 2.72 -41.64 21.14
N SER A 24 1.47 -41.77 20.68
CA SER A 24 0.32 -40.85 20.82
C SER A 24 0.39 -39.50 20.10
N SER A 25 -0.67 -38.98 19.48
CA SER A 25 -2.10 -39.32 19.50
C SER A 25 -2.72 -38.57 18.32
N GLU A 26 -3.57 -39.23 17.53
CA GLU A 26 -5.04 -39.06 17.49
C GLU A 26 -5.56 -37.93 16.59
N GLY A 27 -6.60 -38.29 15.82
CA GLY A 27 -7.38 -37.42 14.94
C GLY A 27 -7.15 -37.80 13.47
N GLY A 28 -7.83 -38.78 12.88
CA GLY A 28 -9.22 -39.21 13.09
C GLY A 28 -10.11 -38.56 12.04
N GLU A 29 -10.74 -39.42 11.23
CA GLU A 29 -11.88 -39.18 10.33
C GLU A 29 -11.57 -38.83 8.85
N LEU A 30 -11.78 -39.82 7.96
CA LEU A 30 -12.91 -39.97 7.01
C LEU A 30 -12.52 -39.29 5.67
N ASP A 31 -12.52 -39.93 4.49
CA ASP A 31 -13.55 -40.79 3.93
C ASP A 31 -13.09 -41.44 2.61
N SER A 32 -13.60 -42.66 2.39
CA SER A 32 -14.22 -43.12 1.13
C SER A 32 -13.42 -43.32 -0.17
N ASN A 33 -13.49 -44.59 -0.60
CA ASN A 33 -13.76 -45.11 -1.95
C ASN A 33 -12.62 -45.21 -2.98
N SER A 34 -12.26 -46.46 -3.29
CA SER A 34 -12.57 -47.10 -4.58
C SER A 34 -11.82 -48.43 -4.63
N ASP A 35 -12.47 -49.54 -4.32
CA ASP A 35 -13.00 -50.48 -5.32
C ASP A 35 -12.07 -50.72 -6.51
N SER A 36 -11.48 -51.91 -6.55
CA SER A 36 -11.57 -52.81 -7.70
C SER A 36 -11.10 -54.20 -7.30
N ALA A 37 -12.10 -55.05 -7.06
CA ALA A 37 -12.01 -56.48 -6.94
C ALA A 37 -11.52 -57.15 -8.23
N SER A 38 -10.72 -58.20 -8.08
CA SER A 38 -10.81 -59.45 -8.86
C SER A 38 -10.11 -60.50 -7.99
N SER A 39 -10.86 -61.27 -7.20
CA SER A 39 -11.68 -62.43 -7.60
C SER A 39 -10.83 -63.60 -8.10
N ASP A 40 -11.20 -64.76 -7.59
CA ASP A 40 -10.72 -66.13 -7.85
C ASP A 40 -9.47 -66.50 -7.06
N GLY A 41 -9.54 -67.33 -6.02
CA GLY A 41 -10.34 -68.54 -5.87
C GLY A 41 -9.37 -69.54 -5.25
N ASP A 42 -9.46 -69.78 -3.95
CA ASP A 42 -10.11 -70.98 -3.41
C ASP A 42 -9.48 -72.28 -3.91
N MET A 43 -8.67 -72.92 -3.05
CA MET A 43 -8.93 -74.29 -2.56
C MET A 43 -7.77 -74.75 -1.68
N GLN A 44 -7.98 -74.59 -0.37
CA GLN A 44 -8.15 -75.70 0.55
C GLN A 44 -7.63 -77.10 0.10
N LEU A 45 -6.81 -77.71 0.96
CA LEU A 45 -6.92 -79.10 1.47
C LEU A 45 -5.58 -79.86 1.59
N HIS A 46 -5.32 -80.22 2.85
CA HIS A 46 -4.72 -81.43 3.38
C HIS A 46 -4.29 -82.55 2.43
N LYS A 47 -3.17 -83.20 2.80
CA LYS A 47 -3.01 -84.64 3.13
C LYS A 47 -1.59 -85.08 2.79
N SER A 48 -0.76 -85.35 3.81
CA SER A 48 -0.55 -86.67 4.41
C SER A 48 0.37 -87.61 3.62
N SER A 49 1.11 -88.43 4.38
CA SER A 49 1.65 -89.73 4.00
C SER A 49 2.77 -89.79 2.95
N LYS A 50 4.00 -89.62 3.43
CA LYS A 50 5.22 -90.17 2.84
C LYS A 50 5.20 -91.71 3.00
N LYS A 51 4.62 -92.41 2.01
CA LYS A 51 4.67 -93.87 1.87
C LYS A 51 5.88 -94.25 1.02
N LYS A 52 6.79 -94.98 1.66
CA LYS A 52 7.88 -95.78 1.11
C LYS A 52 7.41 -96.58 -0.12
N ARG A 53 8.05 -96.37 -1.27
CA ARG A 53 8.11 -97.39 -2.33
C ARG A 53 9.40 -97.24 -3.12
N GLU A 54 10.24 -98.26 -2.97
CA GLU A 54 11.30 -98.59 -3.89
C GLU A 54 10.71 -98.81 -5.29
N GLY A 55 11.43 -98.33 -6.30
CA GLY A 55 11.07 -98.45 -7.70
C GLY A 55 12.20 -97.86 -8.53
N GLY A 56 13.28 -98.62 -8.69
CA GLY A 56 14.31 -98.35 -9.67
C GLY A 56 13.75 -98.52 -11.09
N GLY A 57 14.10 -97.60 -11.97
CA GLY A 57 13.72 -97.62 -13.38
C GLY A 57 13.45 -96.20 -13.90
N GLY A 58 14.38 -95.65 -14.67
CA GLY A 58 14.18 -94.39 -15.41
C GLY A 58 15.29 -93.34 -15.25
N MET A 59 16.56 -93.71 -15.44
CA MET A 59 17.66 -92.74 -15.40
C MET A 59 17.69 -91.83 -16.65
N GLU A 60 17.07 -92.25 -17.76
CA GLU A 60 16.93 -91.44 -18.99
C GLU A 60 15.81 -90.39 -18.89
N ASP A 61 14.65 -90.73 -18.31
CA ASP A 61 13.54 -89.77 -18.09
C ASP A 61 13.92 -88.60 -17.15
N GLU A 62 14.89 -88.82 -16.25
CA GLU A 62 15.36 -87.76 -15.35
C GLU A 62 16.28 -86.74 -16.07
N ALA A 63 17.05 -87.19 -17.08
CA ALA A 63 17.87 -86.31 -17.89
C ALA A 63 17.01 -85.36 -18.74
N ASP A 64 15.94 -85.88 -19.34
CA ASP A 64 15.01 -85.08 -20.15
C ASP A 64 14.20 -84.10 -19.30
N ARG A 65 13.77 -84.51 -18.09
CA ARG A 65 13.15 -83.59 -17.13
C ARG A 65 14.09 -82.47 -16.71
N ARG A 66 15.38 -82.76 -16.51
CA ARG A 66 16.39 -81.74 -16.19
C ARG A 66 16.62 -80.77 -17.35
N HIS A 67 16.65 -81.27 -18.58
CA HIS A 67 16.80 -80.42 -19.76
C HIS A 67 15.57 -79.53 -20.00
N ALA A 68 14.36 -80.07 -19.87
CA ALA A 68 13.12 -79.31 -19.92
C ALA A 68 13.06 -78.23 -18.81
N ALA A 69 13.43 -78.59 -17.59
CA ALA A 69 13.51 -77.63 -16.47
C ALA A 69 14.56 -76.53 -16.71
N LEU A 70 15.67 -76.83 -17.40
CA LEU A 70 16.69 -75.84 -17.74
C LEU A 70 16.20 -74.87 -18.84
N GLN A 71 15.53 -75.39 -19.87
CA GLN A 71 14.91 -74.56 -20.91
C GLN A 71 13.83 -73.65 -20.33
N GLU A 72 13.02 -74.16 -19.40
CA GLU A 72 12.01 -73.36 -18.72
C GLU A 72 12.62 -72.30 -17.79
N LYS A 73 13.70 -72.63 -17.06
CA LYS A 73 14.48 -71.64 -16.30
C LYS A 73 15.05 -70.55 -17.20
N ASN A 74 15.58 -70.89 -18.38
CA ASN A 74 16.10 -69.91 -19.34
C ASN A 74 14.98 -69.02 -19.91
N ARG A 75 13.82 -69.60 -20.27
CA ARG A 75 12.64 -68.83 -20.70
C ARG A 75 12.18 -67.86 -19.61
N LYS A 76 12.12 -68.31 -18.35
CA LYS A 76 11.74 -67.47 -17.20
C LYS A 76 12.77 -66.39 -16.91
N ALA A 77 14.07 -66.69 -17.03
CA ALA A 77 15.15 -65.72 -16.87
C ALA A 77 15.09 -64.64 -17.96
N GLN A 78 14.83 -65.03 -19.22
CA GLN A 78 14.70 -64.09 -20.33
C GLN A 78 13.45 -63.21 -20.21
N ARG A 79 12.32 -63.77 -19.75
CA ARG A 79 11.12 -62.96 -19.40
C ARG A 79 11.43 -61.94 -18.32
N ARG A 80 12.04 -62.34 -17.21
CA ARG A 80 12.46 -61.43 -16.13
C ARG A 80 13.46 -60.37 -16.59
N PHE A 81 14.35 -60.70 -17.53
CA PHE A 81 15.26 -59.73 -18.11
C PHE A 81 14.51 -58.68 -18.94
N ARG A 82 13.59 -59.11 -19.83
CA ARG A 82 12.76 -58.20 -20.62
C ARG A 82 11.84 -57.35 -19.75
N GLU A 83 11.25 -57.93 -18.70
CA GLU A 83 10.45 -57.20 -17.71
C GLU A 83 11.28 -56.12 -17.01
N ARG A 84 12.49 -56.44 -16.53
CA ARG A 84 13.39 -55.44 -15.93
C ARG A 84 13.78 -54.32 -16.89
N GLN A 85 14.05 -54.66 -18.15
CA GLN A 85 14.32 -53.64 -19.18
C GLN A 85 13.09 -52.75 -19.44
N LYS A 86 11.89 -53.33 -19.49
CA LYS A 86 10.64 -52.59 -19.63
C LYS A 86 10.40 -51.67 -18.43
N THR A 87 10.58 -52.15 -17.20
CA THR A 87 10.47 -51.33 -15.98
C THR A 87 11.47 -50.19 -16.00
N LYS A 88 12.72 -50.44 -16.37
CA LYS A 88 13.76 -49.40 -16.47
C LYS A 88 13.42 -48.34 -17.53
N LEU A 89 12.89 -48.75 -18.67
CA LEU A 89 12.45 -47.83 -19.72
C LEU A 89 11.26 -46.97 -19.24
N MET A 90 10.28 -47.56 -18.54
CA MET A 90 9.17 -46.82 -17.95
C MET A 90 9.63 -45.83 -16.87
N GLU A 91 10.58 -46.22 -16.03
CA GLU A 91 11.15 -45.34 -15.00
C GLU A 91 11.89 -44.14 -15.61
N LEU A 92 12.67 -44.37 -16.68
CA LEU A 92 13.33 -43.28 -17.42
C LEU A 92 12.31 -42.36 -18.10
N HIS A 93 11.24 -42.89 -18.69
CA HIS A 93 10.16 -42.05 -19.24
C HIS A 93 9.50 -41.19 -18.17
N LYS A 94 9.22 -41.76 -16.99
CA LYS A 94 8.67 -41.00 -15.85
C LYS A 94 9.62 -39.88 -15.40
N GLN A 95 10.92 -40.15 -15.33
CA GLN A 95 11.92 -39.12 -15.00
C GLN A 95 12.00 -38.01 -16.05
N ILE A 96 11.90 -38.36 -17.34
CA ILE A 96 11.86 -37.38 -18.44
C ILE A 96 10.63 -36.48 -18.31
N GLU A 97 9.46 -37.06 -18.03
CA GLU A 97 8.21 -36.32 -17.85
C GLU A 97 8.25 -35.40 -16.62
N GLU A 98 8.78 -35.87 -15.50
CA GLU A 98 8.99 -35.06 -14.30
C GLU A 98 9.98 -33.90 -14.53
N LEU A 99 11.09 -34.16 -15.24
CA LEU A 99 12.07 -33.12 -15.58
C LEU A 99 11.49 -32.13 -16.60
N ALA A 100 10.73 -32.57 -17.58
CA ALA A 100 10.04 -31.70 -18.53
C ALA A 100 9.03 -30.78 -17.84
N GLY A 101 8.27 -31.31 -16.88
CA GLY A 101 7.37 -30.52 -16.03
C GLY A 101 8.12 -29.45 -15.21
N LYS A 102 9.25 -29.81 -14.60
CA LYS A 102 10.11 -28.85 -13.87
C LYS A 102 10.66 -27.76 -14.77
N VAL A 103 11.12 -28.10 -15.98
CA VAL A 103 11.62 -27.11 -16.95
C VAL A 103 10.50 -26.17 -17.39
N SER A 104 9.30 -26.69 -17.65
CA SER A 104 8.13 -25.86 -17.99
C SER A 104 7.78 -24.89 -16.86
N ASN A 105 7.78 -25.36 -15.60
CA ASN A 105 7.49 -24.51 -14.43
C ASN A 105 8.57 -23.44 -14.22
N LEU A 106 9.85 -23.78 -14.39
CA LEU A 106 10.93 -22.80 -14.29
C LEU A 106 10.88 -21.76 -15.43
N GLN A 107 10.44 -22.16 -16.62
CA GLN A 107 10.27 -21.22 -17.74
C GLN A 107 9.13 -20.23 -17.49
N THR A 108 8.00 -20.68 -16.92
CA THR A 108 6.89 -19.78 -16.57
C THR A 108 7.26 -18.83 -15.44
N GLU A 109 7.95 -19.32 -14.40
CA GLU A 109 8.47 -18.49 -13.31
C GLU A 109 9.48 -17.45 -13.82
N ASN A 110 10.39 -17.85 -14.70
CA ASN A 110 11.36 -16.95 -15.31
C ASN A 110 10.69 -15.86 -16.16
N ALA A 111 9.67 -16.21 -16.95
CA ALA A 111 8.88 -15.23 -17.69
C ALA A 111 8.13 -14.24 -16.76
N ALA A 112 7.58 -14.73 -15.65
CA ALA A 112 6.92 -13.90 -14.64
C ALA A 112 7.91 -12.95 -13.94
N LEU A 113 9.09 -13.42 -13.58
CA LEU A 113 10.15 -12.60 -13.01
C LEU A 113 10.62 -11.52 -13.98
N HIS A 114 10.80 -11.84 -15.27
CA HIS A 114 11.14 -10.85 -16.28
C HIS A 114 10.06 -9.76 -16.44
N SER A 115 8.78 -10.15 -16.43
CA SER A 115 7.67 -9.19 -16.45
C SER A 115 7.70 -8.26 -15.23
N ARG A 116 7.92 -8.82 -14.03
CA ARG A 116 8.06 -8.05 -12.79
C ARG A 116 9.23 -7.08 -12.83
N THR A 117 10.40 -7.53 -13.28
CA THR A 117 11.58 -6.68 -13.43
C THR A 117 11.32 -5.54 -14.42
N SER A 118 10.69 -5.81 -15.56
CA SER A 118 10.34 -4.77 -16.54
C SER A 118 9.36 -3.73 -15.98
N ILE A 119 8.41 -4.14 -15.13
CA ILE A 119 7.51 -3.20 -14.45
C ILE A 119 8.28 -2.35 -13.44
N LEU A 120 9.17 -2.95 -12.64
CA LEU A 120 9.98 -2.22 -11.67
C LEU A 120 10.93 -1.22 -12.34
N GLU A 121 11.52 -1.56 -13.48
CA GLU A 121 12.32 -0.65 -14.30
C GLU A 121 11.49 0.55 -14.76
N LYS A 122 10.28 0.33 -15.29
CA LYS A 122 9.39 1.43 -15.67
C LYS A 122 8.95 2.31 -14.50
N VAL A 123 8.69 1.70 -13.34
CA VAL A 123 8.35 2.46 -12.11
C VAL A 123 9.53 3.29 -11.64
N LEU A 124 10.76 2.78 -11.75
CA LEU A 124 11.98 3.54 -11.46
C LEU A 124 12.18 4.69 -12.45
N ASP A 125 11.97 4.47 -13.74
CA ASP A 125 12.06 5.51 -14.77
C ASP A 125 11.02 6.61 -14.52
N MET A 126 9.76 6.23 -14.26
CA MET A 126 8.70 7.19 -13.90
C MET A 126 9.03 7.97 -12.63
N ARG A 127 9.64 7.31 -11.63
CA ARG A 127 10.06 7.99 -10.40
C ARG A 127 11.21 8.97 -10.68
N ASN A 128 12.16 8.60 -11.52
CA ASN A 128 13.28 9.46 -11.91
C ASN A 128 12.78 10.69 -12.69
N GLU A 129 11.85 10.49 -13.63
CA GLU A 129 11.18 11.57 -14.36
C GLU A 129 10.40 12.49 -13.40
N GLN A 130 9.68 11.92 -12.43
CA GLN A 130 8.98 12.69 -11.41
C GLN A 130 9.93 13.49 -10.49
N ILE A 131 11.07 12.90 -10.12
CA ILE A 131 12.12 13.59 -9.34
C ILE A 131 12.69 14.75 -10.16
N GLN A 132 12.95 14.53 -11.44
CA GLN A 132 13.46 15.57 -12.34
C GLN A 132 12.46 16.72 -12.48
N VAL A 133 11.19 16.43 -12.77
CA VAL A 133 10.12 17.44 -12.83
C VAL A 133 9.98 18.18 -11.49
N MET A 134 10.12 17.49 -10.36
CA MET A 134 10.12 18.13 -9.05
C MET A 134 11.33 19.05 -8.83
N GLN A 135 12.52 18.68 -9.30
CA GLN A 135 13.73 19.51 -9.18
C GLN A 135 13.64 20.74 -10.07
N GLU A 136 13.19 20.59 -11.32
CA GLU A 136 12.95 21.70 -12.24
C GLU A 136 11.89 22.67 -11.68
N ASN A 137 10.77 22.15 -11.16
CA ASN A 137 9.75 22.98 -10.52
C ASN A 137 10.23 23.63 -9.23
N LYS A 138 11.11 22.96 -8.46
CA LYS A 138 11.70 23.54 -7.25
C LYS A 138 12.60 24.71 -7.58
N GLU A 139 13.40 24.64 -8.64
CA GLU A 139 14.25 25.76 -9.07
C GLU A 139 13.41 26.96 -9.52
N VAL A 140 12.29 26.72 -10.23
CA VAL A 140 11.34 27.77 -10.62
C VAL A 140 10.64 28.37 -9.40
N ALA A 141 10.17 27.54 -8.47
CA ALA A 141 9.49 27.98 -7.26
C ALA A 141 10.44 28.72 -6.30
N GLU A 142 11.69 28.29 -6.13
CA GLU A 142 12.68 29.01 -5.33
C GLU A 142 13.03 30.36 -5.95
N ALA A 143 13.07 30.47 -7.29
CA ALA A 143 13.26 31.74 -7.98
C ALA A 143 12.07 32.69 -7.80
N GLU A 144 10.83 32.20 -7.88
CA GLU A 144 9.63 33.02 -7.62
C GLU A 144 9.48 33.41 -6.14
N LEU A 145 9.77 32.47 -5.23
CA LEU A 145 9.65 32.70 -3.79
C LEU A 145 10.73 33.66 -3.28
N ALA A 146 11.93 33.65 -3.87
CA ALA A 146 12.96 34.66 -3.61
C ALA A 146 12.54 36.08 -4.06
N SER A 147 11.58 36.19 -5.00
CA SER A 147 11.04 37.48 -5.43
C SER A 147 9.94 38.03 -4.50
N LEU A 148 9.29 37.17 -3.71
CA LEU A 148 8.24 37.53 -2.76
C LEU A 148 8.84 37.97 -1.42
N GLY A 149 9.33 39.20 -1.37
CA GLY A 149 9.94 39.81 -0.19
C GLY A 149 9.04 39.83 1.07
N THR A 150 9.70 39.84 2.23
CA THR A 150 9.21 39.70 3.62
C THR A 150 8.27 40.79 4.16
N GLY A 151 7.47 41.45 3.31
CA GLY A 151 6.58 42.53 3.76
C GLY A 151 5.30 42.72 2.95
N GLN A 152 4.96 41.82 2.03
CA GLN A 152 3.72 41.96 1.27
C GLN A 152 2.50 41.56 2.11
N ALA A 153 1.50 42.45 2.10
CA ALA A 153 0.15 42.15 2.57
C ALA A 153 -0.31 40.81 1.99
N LEU A 154 -0.99 39.99 2.81
CA LEU A 154 -1.52 38.66 2.44
C LEU A 154 -2.19 38.73 1.05
N VAL A 155 -1.46 38.32 0.01
CA VAL A 155 -1.98 38.34 -1.35
C VAL A 155 -3.04 37.24 -1.42
N PRO A 156 -4.29 37.56 -1.82
CA PRO A 156 -5.32 36.56 -1.95
C PRO A 156 -4.88 35.50 -2.97
N LEU A 157 -4.65 34.28 -2.51
CA LEU A 157 -4.20 33.18 -3.34
C LEU A 157 -5.24 32.85 -4.41
N THR A 158 -4.87 33.05 -5.67
CA THR A 158 -5.68 32.67 -6.82
C THR A 158 -5.84 31.14 -6.87
N PRO A 159 -6.95 30.62 -7.42
CA PRO A 159 -7.11 29.18 -7.61
C PRO A 159 -5.96 28.53 -8.39
N GLU A 160 -5.36 29.27 -9.32
CA GLU A 160 -4.23 28.86 -10.13
C GLU A 160 -2.97 28.72 -9.27
N ALA A 161 -2.65 29.71 -8.43
CA ALA A 161 -1.49 29.64 -7.54
C ALA A 161 -1.58 28.44 -6.58
N ILE A 162 -2.78 28.13 -6.05
CA ILE A 162 -2.97 26.96 -5.17
C ILE A 162 -2.63 25.63 -5.89
N LYS A 163 -2.78 25.57 -7.21
CA LYS A 163 -2.42 24.37 -7.99
C LYS A 163 -0.91 24.14 -8.08
N GLU A 164 -0.10 25.18 -7.86
CA GLU A 164 1.35 25.15 -7.99
C GLU A 164 2.05 24.95 -6.63
N LEU A 165 1.43 25.37 -5.52
CA LEU A 165 2.01 25.28 -4.17
C LEU A 165 2.38 23.84 -3.76
N THR A 166 3.64 23.62 -3.37
CA THR A 166 4.08 22.36 -2.76
C THR A 166 3.54 22.21 -1.34
N SER A 167 3.61 21.01 -0.74
CA SER A 167 3.26 20.80 0.66
C SER A 167 4.04 21.69 1.63
N GLU A 168 5.30 22.02 1.29
CA GLU A 168 6.13 22.92 2.09
C GLU A 168 5.65 24.38 1.96
N ASP A 169 5.31 24.82 0.74
CA ASP A 169 4.79 26.17 0.52
C ASP A 169 3.44 26.37 1.21
N ILE A 170 2.57 25.37 1.15
CA ILE A 170 1.29 25.36 1.87
C ILE A 170 1.52 25.57 3.37
N TYR A 171 2.49 24.87 3.96
CA TYR A 171 2.80 25.02 5.38
C TYR A 171 3.37 26.42 5.71
N ARG A 172 4.23 26.98 4.85
CA ARG A 172 4.76 28.35 5.01
C ARG A 172 3.64 29.39 4.92
N VAL A 173 2.76 29.27 3.94
CA VAL A 173 1.58 30.14 3.79
C VAL A 173 0.67 30.02 5.02
N TYR A 174 0.36 28.79 5.46
CA TYR A 174 -0.43 28.54 6.66
C TYR A 174 0.19 29.20 7.89
N GLN A 175 1.50 29.06 8.08
CA GLN A 175 2.23 29.69 9.18
C GLN A 175 2.12 31.22 9.13
N THR A 176 2.22 31.83 7.96
CA THR A 176 2.07 33.28 7.78
C THR A 176 0.66 33.75 8.17
N TYR A 177 -0.39 33.05 7.72
CA TYR A 177 -1.76 33.36 8.12
C TYR A 177 -1.98 33.19 9.63
N VAL A 178 -1.46 32.12 10.25
CA VAL A 178 -1.60 31.91 11.70
C VAL A 178 -0.89 33.01 12.50
N LYS A 179 0.29 33.45 12.07
CA LYS A 179 0.99 34.59 12.69
C LYS A 179 0.15 35.86 12.59
N GLU A 180 -0.40 36.17 11.42
CA GLU A 180 -1.26 37.35 11.24
C GLU A 180 -2.52 37.25 12.11
N LEU A 181 -3.18 36.09 12.13
CA LEU A 181 -4.33 35.83 13.00
C LEU A 181 -4.01 36.06 14.47
N SER A 182 -2.81 35.66 14.93
CA SER A 182 -2.41 35.86 16.32
C SER A 182 -2.33 37.35 16.69
N VAL A 183 -1.85 38.20 15.78
CA VAL A 183 -1.77 39.65 15.98
C VAL A 183 -3.18 40.25 16.01
N ARG A 184 -4.01 39.96 15.01
CA ARG A 184 -5.37 40.51 14.90
C ARG A 184 -6.27 40.05 16.05
N LEU A 185 -6.10 38.81 16.52
CA LEU A 185 -6.86 38.27 17.65
C LEU A 185 -6.55 39.04 18.95
N VAL A 186 -5.29 39.40 19.19
CA VAL A 186 -4.88 40.21 20.35
C VAL A 186 -5.45 41.62 20.26
N GLU A 187 -5.43 42.23 19.08
CA GLU A 187 -6.00 43.56 18.85
C GLU A 187 -7.52 43.60 19.09
N ALA A 188 -8.25 42.64 18.53
CA ALA A 188 -9.69 42.48 18.74
C ALA A 188 -10.03 42.24 20.22
N THR A 189 -9.24 41.42 20.93
CA THR A 189 -9.47 41.15 22.36
C THR A 189 -9.21 42.39 23.22
N ARG A 190 -8.17 43.18 22.91
CA ARG A 190 -7.82 44.40 23.66
C ARG A 190 -8.87 45.50 23.53
N GLY A 191 -9.54 45.58 22.39
CA GLY A 191 -10.65 46.52 22.16
C GLY A 191 -11.87 46.24 23.04
N SER A 192 -12.15 44.96 23.32
CA SER A 192 -13.30 44.53 24.13
C SER A 192 -13.20 44.96 25.61
N VAL A 193 -12.02 44.81 26.24
CA VAL A 193 -11.84 45.04 27.69
C VAL A 193 -11.97 46.52 28.09
N LYS A 194 -11.66 47.46 27.19
CA LYS A 194 -11.72 48.90 27.50
C LYS A 194 -13.15 49.48 27.59
N GLY A 195 -14.17 48.76 27.10
CA GLY A 195 -15.55 49.26 27.04
C GLY A 195 -16.34 49.17 28.35
N THR A 196 -15.92 48.32 29.30
CA THR A 196 -16.73 48.00 30.50
C THR A 196 -16.15 48.52 31.82
N ALA A 197 -14.94 49.08 31.82
CA ALA A 197 -14.29 49.63 33.02
C ALA A 197 -14.54 51.13 33.25
N GLY A 198 -15.71 51.64 32.81
CA GLY A 198 -16.18 52.94 33.29
C GLY A 198 -16.45 52.81 34.79
N PRO A 199 -15.83 53.63 35.66
CA PRO A 199 -16.08 53.58 37.09
C PRO A 199 -17.60 53.71 37.31
N PRO A 200 -18.22 52.86 38.14
CA PRO A 200 -19.63 53.01 38.47
C PRO A 200 -19.78 54.43 39.02
N ALA A 201 -20.44 55.29 38.26
CA ALA A 201 -20.80 56.61 38.74
C ALA A 201 -21.59 56.38 40.03
N ALA A 202 -21.04 56.86 41.13
CA ALA A 202 -21.67 56.81 42.44
C ALA A 202 -23.04 57.49 42.33
N ALA A 203 -24.09 56.69 42.15
CA ALA A 203 -25.45 57.11 42.36
C ALA A 203 -25.72 56.94 43.86
N ASP A 204 -25.42 58.00 44.60
CA ASP A 204 -26.07 58.27 45.89
C ASP A 204 -27.59 58.41 45.66
N GLY A 205 -28.39 57.78 46.51
CA GLY A 205 -29.86 57.88 46.53
C GLY A 205 -30.51 56.51 46.73
N ASP A 206 -30.57 55.97 47.95
CA ASP A 206 -31.53 56.30 49.02
C ASP A 206 -32.92 55.66 48.85
N SER A 207 -33.22 54.76 49.81
CA SER A 207 -34.52 54.27 50.29
C SER A 207 -35.45 53.45 49.38
N GLY A 208 -35.92 52.31 49.89
CA GLY A 208 -37.09 51.62 49.34
C GLY A 208 -37.25 50.13 49.67
N GLU A 209 -37.37 49.78 50.95
CA GLU A 209 -37.95 48.50 51.40
C GLU A 209 -39.33 48.27 50.78
N GLY A 210 -39.56 47.08 50.21
CA GLY A 210 -40.86 46.74 49.60
C GLY A 210 -40.98 45.25 49.29
N ALA A 211 -41.81 44.57 50.08
CA ALA A 211 -42.00 43.13 50.12
C ALA A 211 -42.82 42.53 48.95
N ALA A 212 -42.65 41.21 48.83
CA ALA A 212 -43.70 40.21 48.57
C ALA A 212 -44.18 39.88 47.14
N ALA A 213 -44.43 38.57 47.03
CA ALA A 213 -45.49 37.89 46.26
C ALA A 213 -45.23 37.48 44.79
N GLY A 214 -45.07 36.17 44.61
CA GLY A 214 -46.10 35.32 44.00
C GLY A 214 -46.46 35.55 42.53
N GLY A 215 -46.24 34.54 41.70
CA GLY A 215 -46.74 34.54 40.32
C GLY A 215 -46.57 33.19 39.63
N SER A 216 -47.46 32.25 39.93
CA SER A 216 -47.79 31.10 39.10
C SER A 216 -48.34 31.55 37.75
N GLY A 217 -47.82 30.98 36.65
CA GLY A 217 -48.30 31.26 35.30
C GLY A 217 -48.27 29.98 34.47
N ASP A 218 -49.35 29.22 34.59
CA ASP A 218 -49.76 28.13 33.72
C ASP A 218 -50.00 28.65 32.29
N SER A 219 -49.59 27.90 31.26
CA SER A 219 -50.22 27.93 29.93
C SER A 219 -49.79 26.74 29.09
N ASP A 220 -50.64 25.72 29.13
CA ASP A 220 -50.94 24.83 28.01
C ASP A 220 -51.30 25.63 26.74
N ALA A 221 -50.83 25.19 25.56
CA ALA A 221 -51.69 24.71 24.46
C ALA A 221 -50.95 24.59 23.10
N ALA A 222 -51.08 23.39 22.54
CA ALA A 222 -51.44 23.07 21.15
C ALA A 222 -50.48 23.37 19.97
N ALA A 223 -49.88 22.29 19.48
CA ALA A 223 -49.99 21.73 18.12
C ALA A 223 -50.15 22.66 16.90
N ALA A 224 -49.24 22.53 15.92
CA ALA A 224 -49.60 22.19 14.53
C ALA A 224 -48.37 21.85 13.66
N ASP A 225 -48.60 20.81 12.86
CA ASP A 225 -47.87 20.29 11.70
C ASP A 225 -47.35 21.32 10.68
N GLY A 226 -46.30 20.93 9.95
CA GLY A 226 -46.03 21.41 8.59
C GLY A 226 -44.61 21.90 8.31
N ILE A 227 -43.65 20.98 8.09
CA ILE A 227 -42.34 21.32 7.51
C ILE A 227 -42.32 20.88 6.04
N THR A 228 -42.61 21.83 5.15
CA THR A 228 -42.20 21.81 3.73
C THR A 228 -41.68 23.19 3.35
N GLY A 229 -40.63 23.23 2.54
CA GLY A 229 -39.99 24.46 2.03
C GLY A 229 -38.59 24.63 2.62
N GLY A 230 -37.52 24.83 1.87
CA GLY A 230 -37.41 25.42 0.53
C GLY A 230 -36.20 26.34 0.61
N VAL A 231 -35.11 25.96 -0.05
CA VAL A 231 -33.83 26.68 -0.02
C VAL A 231 -34.00 28.00 -0.76
N ALA A 232 -34.24 29.08 -0.03
CA ALA A 232 -34.29 30.43 -0.56
C ALA A 232 -32.91 31.10 -0.42
N ASN A 233 -32.42 31.55 -1.57
CA ASN A 233 -31.18 32.26 -1.78
C ASN A 233 -31.36 33.74 -1.39
N GLU A 234 -30.78 34.18 -0.27
CA GLU A 234 -30.81 35.59 0.14
C GLU A 234 -29.68 36.38 -0.53
N THR A 235 -30.00 37.00 -1.67
CA THR A 235 -29.35 38.22 -2.14
C THR A 235 -29.99 39.42 -1.43
N SER A 236 -29.35 39.92 -0.38
CA SER A 236 -29.78 41.13 0.32
C SER A 236 -29.29 42.38 -0.40
N ALA A 237 -30.24 43.20 -0.84
CA ALA A 237 -30.05 44.49 -1.47
C ALA A 237 -29.76 45.56 -0.41
N ASN A 238 -28.65 46.27 -0.59
CA ASN A 238 -28.23 47.36 0.28
C ASN A 238 -28.95 48.65 -0.16
N GLY A 239 -30.00 49.02 0.58
CA GLY A 239 -30.74 50.27 0.42
C GLY A 239 -30.22 51.35 1.36
N SER A 240 -29.84 52.47 0.76
CA SER A 240 -29.39 53.73 1.36
C SER A 240 -30.32 54.29 2.44
N GLY A 241 -29.78 54.55 3.64
CA GLY A 241 -30.40 55.34 4.70
C GLY A 241 -29.41 56.36 5.24
N GLU A 242 -29.64 57.62 4.89
CA GLU A 242 -28.81 58.79 5.09
C GLU A 242 -29.06 59.45 6.46
N ALA A 243 -27.95 59.83 7.12
CA ALA A 243 -27.75 60.92 8.08
C ALA A 243 -28.79 61.21 9.20
N ALA A 244 -28.35 61.06 10.46
CA ALA A 244 -28.15 62.18 11.40
C ALA A 244 -27.84 61.70 12.83
N ALA A 245 -26.66 62.07 13.36
CA ALA A 245 -26.38 62.49 14.74
C ALA A 245 -24.88 62.29 15.04
N ALA A 246 -24.08 63.26 14.65
CA ALA A 246 -22.70 63.40 15.06
C ALA A 246 -22.65 63.94 16.50
N GLY A 247 -21.99 63.21 17.41
CA GLY A 247 -21.71 63.71 18.75
C GLY A 247 -21.15 62.67 19.71
N GLY A 248 -19.84 62.49 19.72
CA GLY A 248 -19.09 62.03 20.90
C GLY A 248 -19.15 60.54 21.25
N GLY A 249 -18.47 59.70 20.47
CA GLY A 249 -18.31 58.27 20.78
C GLY A 249 -17.09 57.63 20.12
N GLY A 250 -15.93 58.29 20.15
CA GLY A 250 -14.73 57.91 19.38
C GLY A 250 -14.04 56.58 19.76
N GLY A 251 -14.55 55.83 20.74
CA GLY A 251 -13.95 54.57 21.20
C GLY A 251 -14.44 53.30 20.50
N GLY A 252 -15.66 53.30 19.94
CA GLY A 252 -16.27 52.07 19.39
C GLY A 252 -15.72 51.63 18.03
N GLY A 253 -15.27 52.58 17.21
CA GLY A 253 -14.88 52.33 15.82
C GLY A 253 -13.65 51.44 15.67
N SER A 254 -12.65 51.56 16.55
CA SER A 254 -11.41 50.80 16.42
C SER A 254 -11.61 49.29 16.64
N ASN A 255 -12.51 48.91 17.55
CA ASN A 255 -12.78 47.50 17.83
C ASN A 255 -13.53 46.83 16.66
N ALA A 256 -14.50 47.53 16.07
CA ALA A 256 -15.24 47.05 14.91
C ALA A 256 -14.32 46.84 13.69
N VAL A 257 -13.36 47.74 13.47
CA VAL A 257 -12.37 47.59 12.39
C VAL A 257 -11.44 46.40 12.63
N ALA A 258 -10.93 46.23 13.86
CA ALA A 258 -10.08 45.08 14.20
C ALA A 258 -10.82 43.75 14.02
N GLN A 259 -12.09 43.69 14.43
CA GLN A 259 -12.94 42.52 14.27
C GLN A 259 -13.21 42.20 12.79
N ALA A 260 -13.55 43.20 11.97
CA ALA A 260 -13.80 43.00 10.54
C ALA A 260 -12.56 42.49 9.81
N GLU A 261 -11.38 43.00 10.19
CA GLU A 261 -10.11 42.53 9.66
C GLU A 261 -9.79 41.09 10.09
N LEU A 262 -10.02 40.74 11.35
CA LEU A 262 -9.87 39.36 11.85
C LEU A 262 -10.75 38.41 11.03
N GLU A 263 -12.02 38.77 10.82
CA GLU A 263 -12.98 38.02 10.02
C GLU A 263 -12.53 37.84 8.57
N ARG A 264 -11.93 38.88 7.98
CA ARG A 264 -11.36 38.82 6.63
C ARG A 264 -10.24 37.78 6.56
N VAL A 265 -9.27 37.82 7.47
CA VAL A 265 -8.13 36.89 7.48
C VAL A 265 -8.58 35.44 7.72
N VAL A 266 -9.51 35.22 8.66
CA VAL A 266 -10.10 33.90 8.90
C VAL A 266 -10.80 33.37 7.66
N ARG A 267 -11.56 34.22 6.97
CA ARG A 267 -12.28 33.85 5.74
C ARG A 267 -11.32 33.48 4.63
N GLU A 268 -10.25 34.26 4.42
CA GLU A 268 -9.23 34.00 3.41
C GLU A 268 -8.51 32.67 3.66
N LEU A 269 -8.04 32.44 4.89
CA LEU A 269 -7.39 31.18 5.25
C LEU A 269 -8.34 29.98 5.10
N SER A 270 -9.59 30.12 5.54
CA SER A 270 -10.60 29.06 5.39
C SER A 270 -10.85 28.74 3.92
N VAL A 271 -10.98 29.76 3.06
CA VAL A 271 -11.17 29.55 1.62
C VAL A 271 -9.94 28.88 0.99
N MET A 272 -8.73 29.26 1.40
CA MET A 272 -7.49 28.64 0.92
C MET A 272 -7.43 27.16 1.30
N LEU A 273 -7.66 26.80 2.57
CA LEU A 273 -7.66 25.40 3.02
C LEU A 273 -8.73 24.57 2.31
N MET A 274 -9.92 25.14 2.09
CA MET A 274 -11.00 24.47 1.37
C MET A 274 -10.67 24.26 -0.12
N ARG A 275 -10.15 25.28 -0.79
CA ARG A 275 -9.70 25.17 -2.18
C ARG A 275 -8.58 24.16 -2.32
N LEU A 276 -7.64 24.12 -1.37
CA LEU A 276 -6.58 23.12 -1.35
C LEU A 276 -7.15 21.70 -1.26
N GLY A 277 -8.13 21.48 -0.39
CA GLY A 277 -8.80 20.18 -0.25
C GLY A 277 -9.51 19.70 -1.52
N VAL A 278 -10.08 20.61 -2.31
CA VAL A 278 -10.78 20.31 -3.57
C VAL A 278 -9.80 20.16 -4.75
N ALA A 279 -8.89 21.11 -4.91
CA ALA A 279 -8.00 21.18 -6.07
C ALA A 279 -6.82 20.21 -5.98
N ARG A 280 -6.28 19.99 -4.77
CA ARG A 280 -5.10 19.14 -4.53
C ARG A 280 -5.29 18.25 -3.28
N PRO A 281 -6.23 17.29 -3.32
CA PRO A 281 -6.55 16.45 -2.15
C PRO A 281 -5.34 15.67 -1.61
N LEU A 282 -4.40 15.26 -2.48
CA LEU A 282 -3.18 14.56 -2.05
C LEU A 282 -2.23 15.48 -1.27
N GLU A 283 -2.01 16.71 -1.73
CA GLU A 283 -1.16 17.67 -1.01
C GLU A 283 -1.83 18.14 0.28
N ALA A 284 -3.16 18.31 0.28
CA ALA A 284 -3.93 18.57 1.49
C ALA A 284 -3.72 17.45 2.53
N ARG A 285 -3.79 16.17 2.11
CA ARG A 285 -3.54 15.02 2.99
C ARG A 285 -2.09 14.99 3.49
N LYS A 286 -1.10 15.24 2.63
CA LYS A 286 0.31 15.34 3.06
C LYS A 286 0.52 16.44 4.10
N PHE A 287 -0.06 17.61 3.88
CA PHE A 287 -0.04 18.73 4.82
C PHE A 287 -0.67 18.35 6.18
N ILE A 288 -1.84 17.69 6.16
CA ILE A 288 -2.48 17.19 7.39
C ILE A 288 -1.58 16.16 8.09
N VAL A 289 -1.07 15.16 7.36
CA VAL A 289 -0.18 14.12 7.92
C VAL A 289 1.09 14.73 8.51
N PHE A 290 1.70 15.70 7.83
CA PHE A 290 2.85 16.44 8.34
C PHE A 290 2.50 17.19 9.62
N SER A 291 1.32 17.81 9.70
CA SER A 291 0.88 18.50 10.92
C SER A 291 0.61 17.57 12.10
N ARG A 292 0.26 16.29 11.84
CA ARG A 292 -0.02 15.29 12.89
C ARG A 292 1.17 14.95 13.75
N GLN A 293 2.40 15.14 13.26
CA GLN A 293 3.61 14.94 14.05
C GLN A 293 3.66 15.85 15.31
N TYR A 294 2.84 16.90 15.35
CA TYR A 294 2.75 17.83 16.46
C TYR A 294 1.58 17.58 17.42
N LEU A 295 0.68 16.63 17.12
CA LEU A 295 -0.49 16.37 17.97
C LEU A 295 -0.17 15.51 19.21
N GLY A 296 1.01 14.90 19.26
CA GLY A 296 1.42 13.92 20.28
C GLY A 296 1.68 12.54 19.67
N ASN A 297 2.33 11.66 20.44
CA ASN A 297 2.65 10.31 20.00
C ASN A 297 1.53 9.32 20.35
N THR A 298 0.63 9.69 21.26
CA THR A 298 -0.46 8.85 21.71
C THR A 298 -1.81 9.48 21.45
N GLU A 299 -2.80 8.65 21.14
CA GLU A 299 -4.20 9.06 20.96
C GLU A 299 -4.76 9.86 22.15
N LYS A 300 -4.37 9.47 23.37
CA LYS A 300 -4.74 10.17 24.60
C LYS A 300 -4.21 11.61 24.60
N GLU A 301 -2.96 11.84 24.21
CA GLU A 301 -2.38 13.19 24.12
C GLU A 301 -3.13 14.05 23.11
N VAL A 302 -3.52 13.47 21.97
CA VAL A 302 -4.29 14.19 20.95
C VAL A 302 -5.68 14.59 21.47
N ILE A 303 -6.37 13.70 22.17
CA ILE A 303 -7.67 14.00 22.79
C ILE A 303 -7.54 15.10 23.84
N GLU A 304 -6.52 15.03 24.72
CA GLU A 304 -6.28 16.05 25.74
C GLU A 304 -5.89 17.40 25.13
N LEU A 305 -5.15 17.40 24.02
CA LEU A 305 -4.87 18.60 23.23
C LEU A 305 -6.18 19.23 22.73
N TRP A 306 -7.05 18.46 22.08
CA TRP A 306 -8.32 18.99 21.57
C TRP A 306 -9.23 19.48 22.69
N LYS A 307 -9.34 18.76 23.81
CA LYS A 307 -10.07 19.25 25.00
C LYS A 307 -9.51 20.58 25.51
N SER A 308 -8.19 20.69 25.61
CA SER A 308 -7.51 21.92 26.02
C SER A 308 -7.84 23.06 25.07
N VAL A 309 -7.79 22.84 23.75
CA VAL A 309 -8.13 23.86 22.75
C VAL A 309 -9.62 24.25 22.83
N MET A 310 -10.53 23.29 22.98
CA MET A 310 -11.98 23.53 23.11
C MET A 310 -12.32 24.40 24.32
N LYS A 311 -11.65 24.16 25.45
CA LYS A 311 -11.81 24.98 26.67
C LYS A 311 -11.46 26.45 26.45
N HIS A 312 -10.55 26.77 25.53
CA HIS A 312 -10.09 28.14 25.29
C HIS A 312 -10.88 28.89 24.22
N ILE A 313 -11.60 28.19 23.34
CA ILE A 313 -12.42 28.84 22.30
C ILE A 313 -13.86 29.10 22.76
N GLU A 314 -14.21 28.66 23.98
CA GLU A 314 -15.50 28.93 24.65
C GLU A 314 -16.70 28.57 23.77
N LEU A 315 -16.80 27.30 23.38
CA LEU A 315 -17.98 26.80 22.65
C LEU A 315 -19.21 26.83 23.55
N THR A 316 -20.35 27.23 22.99
CA THR A 316 -21.61 27.08 23.70
C THR A 316 -22.03 25.60 23.74
N PRO A 317 -22.81 25.17 24.76
CA PRO A 317 -23.32 23.80 24.83
C PRO A 317 -24.13 23.38 23.60
N GLU A 318 -24.77 24.33 22.91
CA GLU A 318 -25.51 24.12 21.66
C GLU A 318 -24.54 23.82 20.51
N GLN A 319 -23.47 24.61 20.37
CA GLN A 319 -22.42 24.38 19.36
C GLN A 319 -21.75 23.00 19.57
N MET A 320 -21.48 22.61 20.81
CA MET A 320 -20.90 21.30 21.13
C MET A 320 -21.83 20.16 20.69
N ARG A 321 -23.13 20.25 21.00
CA ARG A 321 -24.14 19.28 20.57
C ARG A 321 -24.27 19.23 19.05
N GLU A 322 -24.26 20.39 18.39
CA GLU A 322 -24.33 20.49 16.92
C GLU A 322 -23.13 19.80 16.25
N ILE A 323 -21.90 19.99 16.77
CA ILE A 323 -20.71 19.32 16.22
C ILE A 323 -20.79 17.79 16.38
N VAL A 324 -21.29 17.31 17.52
CA VAL A 324 -21.49 15.86 17.73
C VAL A 324 -22.57 15.31 16.80
N GLU A 325 -23.63 16.08 16.53
CA GLU A 325 -24.66 15.68 15.56
C GLU A 325 -24.13 15.66 14.12
N LEU A 326 -23.35 16.68 13.72
CA LEU A 326 -22.66 16.70 12.43
C LEU A 326 -21.74 15.48 12.27
N LYS A 327 -21.07 15.06 13.34
CA LYS A 327 -20.24 13.84 13.34
C LYS A 327 -21.08 12.59 13.10
N ARG A 328 -22.24 12.44 13.75
CA ARG A 328 -23.15 11.30 13.50
C ARG A 328 -23.58 11.25 12.04
N MET A 329 -24.02 12.38 11.48
CA MET A 329 -24.41 12.46 10.07
C MET A 329 -23.26 12.12 9.13
N PHE A 330 -22.05 12.60 9.41
CA PHE A 330 -20.84 12.27 8.65
C PHE A 330 -20.56 10.76 8.66
N LEU A 331 -20.61 10.12 9.82
CA LEU A 331 -20.35 8.69 9.97
C LEU A 331 -21.39 7.84 9.23
N THR A 332 -22.67 8.22 9.29
CA THR A 332 -23.75 7.58 8.52
C THR A 332 -23.50 7.67 7.01
N LYS A 333 -22.97 8.80 6.52
CA LYS A 333 -22.66 8.98 5.09
C LYS A 333 -21.40 8.21 4.65
N ILE A 334 -20.38 8.13 5.50
CA ILE A 334 -19.07 7.56 5.15
C ILE A 334 -19.04 6.02 5.25
N GLU A 335 -19.90 5.43 6.08
CA GLU A 335 -20.01 3.98 6.28
C GLU A 335 -20.23 3.21 4.95
N PRO A 336 -21.27 3.49 4.14
CA PRO A 336 -21.48 2.76 2.88
C PRO A 336 -20.33 2.95 1.86
N ILE A 337 -19.66 4.11 1.87
CA ILE A 337 -18.49 4.38 1.00
C ILE A 337 -17.33 3.47 1.40
N MET A 338 -17.10 3.29 2.70
CA MET A 338 -16.05 2.41 3.22
C MET A 338 -16.35 0.92 2.98
N GLU A 339 -17.61 0.50 3.07
CA GLU A 339 -18.03 -0.87 2.73
C GLU A 339 -17.86 -1.18 1.24
N GLU A 340 -18.25 -0.25 0.37
CA GLU A 340 -18.05 -0.36 -1.08
C GLU A 340 -16.55 -0.47 -1.40
N ARG A 341 -15.70 0.34 -0.76
CA ARG A 341 -14.24 0.27 -0.92
C ARG A 341 -13.68 -1.10 -0.60
N LYS A 342 -14.13 -1.73 0.49
CA LYS A 342 -13.70 -3.09 0.87
C LYS A 342 -14.08 -4.08 -0.23
N HIS A 343 -15.30 -4.02 -0.75
CA HIS A 343 -15.76 -4.86 -1.86
C HIS A 343 -14.96 -4.62 -3.14
N LEU A 344 -14.67 -3.37 -3.49
CA LEU A 344 -13.87 -3.01 -4.66
C LEU A 344 -12.44 -3.55 -4.55
N ASN A 345 -11.81 -3.45 -3.38
CA ASN A 345 -10.48 -4.02 -3.15
C ASN A 345 -10.46 -5.55 -3.30
N ILE A 346 -11.46 -6.25 -2.75
CA ILE A 346 -11.62 -7.70 -2.94
C ILE A 346 -11.84 -8.01 -4.43
N SER A 347 -12.68 -7.24 -5.12
CA SER A 347 -12.93 -7.40 -6.56
C SER A 347 -11.66 -7.23 -7.39
N ILE A 348 -10.84 -6.23 -7.08
CA ILE A 348 -9.54 -6.03 -7.76
C ILE A 348 -8.63 -7.23 -7.50
N GLN A 349 -8.45 -7.65 -6.24
CA GLN A 349 -7.57 -8.77 -5.90
C GLN A 349 -8.00 -10.10 -6.52
N THR A 350 -9.31 -10.35 -6.59
CA THR A 350 -9.87 -11.59 -7.16
C THR A 350 -9.86 -11.62 -8.68
N ASN A 351 -9.95 -10.46 -9.34
CA ASN A 351 -9.92 -10.36 -10.80
C ASN A 351 -8.54 -10.05 -11.38
N LEU A 352 -7.53 -9.78 -10.54
CA LEU A 352 -6.14 -9.68 -11.00
C LEU A 352 -5.67 -11.03 -11.56
N PRO A 353 -5.08 -11.06 -12.77
CA PRO A 353 -4.59 -12.30 -13.35
C PRO A 353 -3.37 -12.80 -12.58
N HIS A 354 -3.52 -13.94 -11.92
CA HIS A 354 -2.46 -14.56 -11.12
C HIS A 354 -1.50 -15.45 -11.94
N ASP A 355 -1.85 -15.82 -13.19
CA ASP A 355 -1.03 -16.69 -14.05
C ASP A 355 -1.05 -16.31 -15.54
N THR A 356 0.02 -16.71 -16.23
CA THR A 356 0.41 -16.28 -17.59
C THR A 356 -0.59 -16.64 -18.70
N PHE A 357 -0.93 -15.62 -19.51
CA PHE A 357 -1.47 -15.65 -20.88
C PHE A 357 -2.47 -16.76 -21.27
N HIS A 358 -3.67 -16.73 -20.70
CA HIS A 358 -4.85 -17.34 -21.32
C HIS A 358 -5.87 -16.28 -21.72
N THR A 359 -6.60 -16.46 -22.82
CA THR A 359 -7.66 -15.54 -23.27
C THR A 359 -8.80 -15.37 -22.28
N LYS A 360 -9.01 -16.32 -21.34
CA LYS A 360 -9.92 -16.12 -20.19
C LYS A 360 -9.45 -15.02 -19.23
N SER A 361 -8.19 -14.60 -19.32
CA SER A 361 -7.57 -13.50 -18.55
C SER A 361 -8.06 -12.11 -18.97
N SER A 362 -8.50 -11.92 -20.22
CA SER A 362 -8.94 -10.59 -20.68
C SER A 362 -10.22 -10.11 -20.00
N ILE A 363 -11.18 -11.02 -19.74
CA ILE A 363 -12.42 -10.69 -19.03
C ILE A 363 -12.13 -10.30 -17.58
N SER A 364 -11.26 -11.03 -16.89
CA SER A 364 -10.85 -10.70 -15.52
C SER A 364 -10.11 -9.36 -15.47
N TYR A 365 -9.23 -9.10 -16.44
CA TYR A 365 -8.55 -7.81 -16.56
C TYR A 365 -9.53 -6.64 -16.74
N ILE A 366 -10.54 -6.79 -17.61
CA ILE A 366 -11.60 -5.77 -17.79
C ILE A 366 -12.33 -5.52 -16.47
N LYS A 367 -12.74 -6.58 -15.76
CA LYS A 367 -13.42 -6.45 -14.45
C LYS A 367 -12.54 -5.77 -13.39
N ALA A 368 -11.25 -6.12 -13.33
CA ALA A 368 -10.32 -5.47 -12.43
C ALA A 368 -10.19 -3.97 -12.75
N HIS A 369 -10.11 -3.61 -14.05
CA HIS A 369 -10.06 -2.23 -14.48
C HIS A 369 -11.34 -1.44 -14.17
N GLU A 370 -12.52 -2.05 -14.35
CA GLU A 370 -13.81 -1.47 -13.93
C GLU A 370 -13.84 -1.23 -12.42
N ALA A 371 -13.37 -2.19 -11.61
CA ALA A 371 -13.30 -2.06 -10.17
C ALA A 371 -12.32 -0.95 -9.73
N VAL A 372 -11.16 -0.80 -10.40
CA VAL A 372 -10.23 0.32 -10.19
C VAL A 372 -10.88 1.66 -10.54
N SER A 373 -11.65 1.73 -11.62
CA SER A 373 -12.35 2.95 -12.02
C SER A 373 -13.39 3.36 -10.97
N LYS A 374 -14.20 2.40 -10.49
CA LYS A 374 -15.14 2.62 -9.38
C LYS A 374 -14.43 3.01 -8.09
N LEU A 375 -13.27 2.44 -7.79
CA LEU A 375 -12.48 2.80 -6.61
C LEU A 375 -12.03 4.27 -6.65
N ARG A 376 -11.68 4.79 -7.83
CA ARG A 376 -11.34 6.22 -7.98
C ARG A 376 -12.55 7.12 -7.69
N ASP A 377 -13.74 6.74 -8.14
CA ASP A 377 -14.97 7.51 -7.86
C ASP A 377 -15.36 7.40 -6.39
N ASN A 378 -15.25 6.22 -5.78
CA ASN A 378 -15.43 6.00 -4.34
C ASN A 378 -14.49 6.88 -3.50
N LEU A 379 -13.20 7.00 -3.87
CA LEU A 379 -12.24 7.88 -3.19
C LEU A 379 -12.59 9.37 -3.33
N ARG A 380 -13.17 9.79 -4.47
CA ARG A 380 -13.68 11.16 -4.65
C ARG A 380 -14.89 11.42 -3.77
N SER A 381 -15.82 10.46 -3.69
CA SER A 381 -17.00 10.53 -2.80
C SER A 381 -16.60 10.62 -1.33
N GLU A 382 -15.63 9.80 -0.89
CA GLU A 382 -15.06 9.89 0.47
C GLU A 382 -14.51 11.30 0.73
N GLN A 383 -13.65 11.80 -0.16
CA GLN A 383 -13.06 13.13 -0.01
C GLN A 383 -14.13 14.23 0.03
N HIS A 384 -15.19 14.11 -0.77
CA HIS A 384 -16.29 15.06 -0.79
C HIS A 384 -17.02 15.09 0.55
N VAL A 385 -17.38 13.92 1.10
CA VAL A 385 -18.07 13.81 2.40
C VAL A 385 -17.19 14.31 3.55
N VAL A 386 -15.88 14.02 3.52
CA VAL A 386 -14.92 14.55 4.50
C VAL A 386 -14.84 16.08 4.45
N LEU A 387 -14.78 16.67 3.24
CA LEU A 387 -14.77 18.12 3.08
C LEU A 387 -16.10 18.76 3.49
N GLU A 388 -17.23 18.14 3.14
CA GLU A 388 -18.57 18.61 3.53
C GLU A 388 -18.68 18.70 5.07
N PHE A 389 -18.25 17.65 5.77
CA PHE A 389 -18.21 17.63 7.24
C PHE A 389 -17.29 18.71 7.81
N ALA A 390 -16.07 18.84 7.28
CA ALA A 390 -15.14 19.86 7.72
C ALA A 390 -15.70 21.28 7.52
N ILE A 391 -16.35 21.56 6.38
CA ILE A 391 -17.02 22.85 6.11
C ILE A 391 -18.13 23.10 7.13
N ALA A 392 -18.99 22.12 7.36
CA ALA A 392 -20.13 22.26 8.27
C ALA A 392 -19.66 22.62 9.68
N VAL A 393 -18.62 21.95 10.18
CA VAL A 393 -18.03 22.25 11.50
C VAL A 393 -17.35 23.62 11.49
N PHE A 394 -16.41 23.84 10.57
CA PHE A 394 -15.52 25.00 10.60
C PHE A 394 -16.18 26.30 10.17
N ARG A 395 -17.12 26.28 9.23
CA ARG A 395 -17.82 27.48 8.73
C ARG A 395 -19.26 27.58 9.21
N GLY A 396 -19.90 26.46 9.53
CA GLY A 396 -21.29 26.44 10.01
C GLY A 396 -21.39 26.72 11.51
N VAL A 397 -20.57 26.05 12.32
CA VAL A 397 -20.70 26.13 13.78
C VAL A 397 -19.83 27.23 14.40
N PHE A 398 -18.56 27.33 14.02
CA PHE A 398 -17.65 28.27 14.65
C PHE A 398 -17.86 29.71 14.19
N ARG A 399 -17.92 30.63 15.16
CA ARG A 399 -17.82 32.06 14.89
C ARG A 399 -16.40 32.41 14.41
N PRO A 400 -16.21 33.46 13.61
CA PRO A 400 -14.88 33.82 13.11
C PRO A 400 -13.83 34.03 14.21
N ALA A 401 -14.19 34.65 15.33
CA ALA A 401 -13.28 34.83 16.47
C ALA A 401 -12.89 33.48 17.12
N GLN A 402 -13.84 32.55 17.25
CA GLN A 402 -13.59 31.19 17.76
C GLN A 402 -12.67 30.42 16.80
N MET A 403 -12.90 30.55 15.48
CA MET A 403 -12.04 29.95 14.46
C MET A 403 -10.61 30.51 14.50
N ALA A 404 -10.44 31.83 14.63
CA ALA A 404 -9.13 32.43 14.78
C ALA A 404 -8.40 31.89 16.02
N ALA A 405 -9.10 31.83 17.16
CA ALA A 405 -8.56 31.26 18.39
C ALA A 405 -8.19 29.78 18.22
N LEU A 406 -9.02 28.98 17.56
CA LEU A 406 -8.74 27.57 17.23
C LEU A 406 -7.44 27.44 16.44
N LEU A 407 -7.31 28.17 15.32
CA LEU A 407 -6.15 28.11 14.43
C LEU A 407 -4.84 28.55 15.11
N VAL A 408 -4.90 29.60 15.93
CA VAL A 408 -3.73 30.08 16.68
C VAL A 408 -3.32 29.10 17.77
N ARG A 409 -4.29 28.48 18.45
CA ARG A 409 -4.03 27.58 19.59
C ARG A 409 -3.59 26.18 19.18
N CYS A 410 -4.03 25.68 18.03
CA CYS A 410 -3.62 24.36 17.55
C CYS A 410 -2.27 24.38 16.84
N TYR A 411 -1.74 25.55 16.46
CA TYR A 411 -0.45 25.65 15.79
C TYR A 411 0.68 25.06 16.66
N PRO A 412 1.58 24.23 16.10
CA PRO A 412 1.82 23.98 14.67
C PRO A 412 0.95 22.91 13.99
N ALA A 413 -0.01 22.30 14.69
CA ALA A 413 -0.95 21.37 14.09
C ALA A 413 -2.07 22.08 13.30
N VAL A 414 -2.71 21.32 12.41
CA VAL A 414 -3.91 21.74 11.66
C VAL A 414 -5.15 21.26 12.42
N PRO A 415 -6.23 22.07 12.49
CA PRO A 415 -7.48 21.63 13.10
C PRO A 415 -8.01 20.33 12.49
N ASP A 416 -8.24 19.32 13.32
CA ASP A 416 -8.85 18.04 12.93
C ASP A 416 -10.34 18.04 13.34
N ALA A 417 -11.26 18.26 12.40
CA ALA A 417 -12.70 18.32 12.67
C ALA A 417 -13.22 17.03 13.34
N LEU A 418 -12.74 15.87 12.91
CA LEU A 418 -13.16 14.58 13.45
C LEU A 418 -12.55 14.34 14.84
N GLY A 419 -11.29 14.75 15.04
CA GLY A 419 -10.64 14.74 16.35
C GLY A 419 -11.36 15.62 17.37
N ILE A 420 -11.71 16.85 16.99
CA ILE A 420 -12.47 17.80 17.80
C ILE A 420 -13.84 17.21 18.16
N ALA A 421 -14.59 16.73 17.18
CA ALA A 421 -15.92 16.16 17.42
C ALA A 421 -15.88 14.92 18.33
N SER A 422 -14.81 14.11 18.25
CA SER A 422 -14.62 12.94 19.11
C SER A 422 -14.27 13.31 20.55
N ALA A 423 -13.47 14.36 20.74
CA ALA A 423 -13.20 14.92 22.07
C ALA A 423 -14.50 15.45 22.71
N LEU A 424 -15.32 16.18 21.95
CA LEU A 424 -16.61 16.72 22.41
C LEU A 424 -17.64 15.63 22.73
N ALA A 425 -17.74 14.59 21.91
CA ALA A 425 -18.64 13.45 22.18
C ALA A 425 -18.29 12.75 23.51
N THR A 426 -17.00 12.65 23.81
CA THR A 426 -16.52 12.10 25.09
C THR A 426 -16.87 13.02 26.26
N GLU A 427 -16.73 14.34 26.09
CA GLU A 427 -17.05 15.33 27.10
C GLU A 427 -18.56 15.39 27.43
N LEU A 428 -19.41 15.22 26.42
CA LEU A 428 -20.87 15.13 26.58
C LEU A 428 -21.36 13.78 27.12
N GLY A 429 -20.47 12.80 27.33
CA GLY A 429 -20.86 11.47 27.80
C GLY A 429 -21.58 10.62 26.77
N GLU A 430 -21.43 10.94 25.48
CA GLU A 430 -22.01 10.23 24.34
C GLU A 430 -20.91 9.52 23.54
N PRO A 431 -20.22 8.50 24.10
CA PRO A 431 -19.13 7.84 23.41
C PRO A 431 -19.63 7.13 22.15
N ASP A 432 -18.76 7.09 21.14
CA ASP A 432 -19.01 6.38 19.89
C ASP A 432 -19.31 4.89 20.15
N SER A 433 -20.23 4.32 19.37
CA SER A 433 -20.43 2.87 19.34
C SER A 433 -19.13 2.16 18.88
N PRO A 434 -18.88 0.89 19.25
CA PRO A 434 -17.66 0.19 18.82
C PRO A 434 -17.47 0.14 17.30
N ALA A 435 -18.56 0.01 16.52
CA ALA A 435 -18.52 0.06 15.06
C ALA A 435 -18.09 1.46 14.57
N THR A 436 -18.66 2.49 15.17
CA THR A 436 -18.30 3.89 14.91
C THR A 436 -16.84 4.17 15.26
N GLN A 437 -16.33 3.64 16.38
CA GLN A 437 -14.93 3.80 16.77
C GLN A 437 -13.98 3.19 15.73
N GLN A 438 -14.30 1.99 15.23
CA GLN A 438 -13.51 1.37 14.16
C GLN A 438 -13.52 2.19 12.88
N LEU A 439 -14.66 2.77 12.51
CA LEU A 439 -14.78 3.64 11.35
C LEU A 439 -13.97 4.93 11.53
N THR A 440 -14.05 5.55 12.71
CA THR A 440 -13.24 6.72 13.09
C THR A 440 -11.74 6.41 12.96
N ILE A 441 -11.27 5.27 13.48
CA ILE A 441 -9.86 4.84 13.36
C ILE A 441 -9.46 4.63 11.89
N GLN A 442 -10.31 4.00 11.08
CA GLN A 442 -10.04 3.78 9.65
C GLN A 442 -9.90 5.08 8.86
N LEU A 443 -10.62 6.13 9.26
CA LEU A 443 -10.52 7.47 8.68
C LEU A 443 -9.33 8.27 9.24
N GLY A 444 -8.50 7.64 10.06
CA GLY A 444 -7.38 8.27 10.75
C GLY A 444 -7.80 9.13 11.94
N GLY A 445 -9.06 9.09 12.36
CA GLY A 445 -9.51 9.73 13.59
C GLY A 445 -9.04 9.01 14.85
N TYR A 446 -9.30 9.66 15.98
CA TYR A 446 -8.91 9.18 17.31
C TYR A 446 -10.15 8.60 18.01
N ALA A 447 -10.17 7.31 18.28
CA ALA A 447 -11.17 6.66 19.10
C ALA A 447 -10.78 6.71 20.58
N VAL A 448 -11.64 7.31 21.40
CA VAL A 448 -11.42 7.25 22.85
C VAL A 448 -11.72 5.82 23.31
N PRO A 449 -10.76 5.08 23.88
CA PRO A 449 -11.09 3.80 24.49
C PRO A 449 -12.10 4.09 25.58
N SER A 450 -13.31 3.53 25.46
CA SER A 450 -14.32 3.64 26.50
C SER A 450 -13.68 3.14 27.78
N SER A 451 -13.34 4.07 28.68
CA SER A 451 -12.89 3.76 30.03
C SER A 451 -14.08 3.05 30.64
N ARG A 452 -14.11 1.72 30.52
CA ARG A 452 -15.06 0.86 31.23
C ARG A 452 -15.00 1.35 32.65
N ALA A 453 -16.07 2.01 33.08
CA ALA A 453 -16.25 2.29 34.49
C ALA A 453 -15.98 0.96 35.18
N SER A 454 -14.97 0.93 36.04
CA SER A 454 -14.64 -0.22 36.88
C SER A 454 -15.80 -0.45 37.85
N GLY A 455 -16.95 -0.85 37.31
CA GLY A 455 -18.10 -1.40 37.99
C GLY A 455 -17.95 -2.91 37.91
N ALA A 456 -17.79 -3.51 39.07
CA ALA A 456 -17.50 -4.92 39.25
C ALA A 456 -18.52 -5.85 38.57
N GLY A 457 -17.99 -6.92 37.96
CA GLY A 457 -18.69 -8.20 37.85
C GLY A 457 -19.51 -8.44 36.59
N ALA A 458 -18.91 -9.02 35.55
CA ALA A 458 -19.53 -10.09 34.76
C ALA A 458 -18.48 -10.69 33.80
N ALA A 459 -18.03 -11.90 34.11
CA ALA A 459 -17.22 -12.72 33.22
C ALA A 459 -18.09 -13.19 32.05
N GLY A 460 -17.85 -12.64 30.87
CA GLY A 460 -18.49 -13.04 29.61
C GLY A 460 -17.41 -13.20 28.54
N ASN A 461 -16.89 -14.42 28.44
CA ASN A 461 -15.89 -14.85 27.49
C ASN A 461 -16.46 -14.81 26.07
N THR A 462 -16.09 -13.83 25.26
CA THR A 462 -16.39 -13.80 23.82
C THR A 462 -15.08 -13.66 23.06
N GLY A 463 -14.70 -14.75 22.39
CA GLY A 463 -13.49 -14.86 21.57
C GLY A 463 -13.57 -13.93 20.36
N LEU A 464 -12.61 -13.02 20.28
CA LEU A 464 -12.46 -12.04 19.22
C LEU A 464 -11.42 -12.59 18.22
N LEU A 465 -11.89 -13.04 17.06
CA LEU A 465 -11.04 -13.40 15.93
C LEU A 465 -10.36 -12.13 15.40
N ALA A 466 -9.08 -11.98 15.70
CA ALA A 466 -8.23 -10.92 15.18
C ALA A 466 -8.01 -11.14 13.68
N ILE A 467 -8.62 -10.29 12.86
CA ILE A 467 -8.31 -10.18 11.43
C ILE A 467 -7.00 -9.40 11.31
N HIS A 468 -5.98 -10.08 10.80
CA HIS A 468 -4.59 -9.63 10.68
C HIS A 468 -4.46 -8.43 9.72
N PRO A 469 -3.79 -7.32 10.09
CA PRO A 469 -3.50 -6.21 9.19
C PRO A 469 -2.18 -6.49 8.44
N SER A 470 -2.20 -7.38 7.46
CA SER A 470 -0.98 -7.85 6.76
C SER A 470 -0.73 -7.26 5.36
N LEU A 471 -1.37 -6.15 4.97
CA LEU A 471 -1.25 -5.62 3.60
C LEU A 471 -0.92 -4.12 3.50
N ILE A 472 -0.19 -3.56 4.47
CA ILE A 472 0.33 -2.19 4.37
C ILE A 472 1.85 -2.21 4.59
N SER A 473 2.59 -1.74 3.59
CA SER A 473 4.04 -1.44 3.52
C SER A 473 5.02 -2.60 3.27
N ILE A 474 5.45 -2.75 2.00
CA ILE A 474 6.66 -3.51 1.61
C ILE A 474 7.92 -2.62 1.55
N ASP A 475 7.81 -1.29 1.67
CA ASP A 475 8.97 -0.38 1.57
C ASP A 475 9.85 -0.26 2.83
N ALA A 476 9.60 -1.06 3.88
CA ALA A 476 10.35 -0.98 5.15
C ALA A 476 11.64 -1.82 5.20
N ASN A 477 11.96 -2.62 4.17
CA ASN A 477 12.94 -3.70 4.33
C ASN A 477 14.43 -3.27 4.21
N VAL A 478 14.73 -2.04 3.77
CA VAL A 478 16.12 -1.53 3.73
C VAL A 478 16.56 -0.97 5.09
N GLY A 479 15.62 -0.58 5.97
CA GLY A 479 15.92 -0.04 7.30
C GLY A 479 16.28 -1.09 8.36
N VAL A 480 15.86 -2.34 8.18
CA VAL A 480 16.04 -3.41 9.19
C VAL A 480 17.53 -3.71 9.42
N GLY A 481 18.36 -3.67 8.37
CA GLY A 481 19.80 -3.90 8.48
C GLY A 481 20.53 -2.81 9.28
N GLN A 482 20.12 -1.55 9.12
CA GLN A 482 20.76 -0.42 9.81
C GLN A 482 20.30 -0.31 11.26
N GLN A 483 19.02 -0.59 11.53
CA GLN A 483 18.47 -0.61 12.88
C GLN A 483 19.02 -1.79 13.70
N LEU A 484 19.27 -2.93 13.08
CA LEU A 484 19.90 -4.08 13.73
C LEU A 484 21.38 -3.81 14.08
N LEU A 485 22.12 -3.14 13.18
CA LEU A 485 23.51 -2.74 13.46
C LEU A 485 23.60 -1.75 14.61
N GLN A 486 22.65 -0.81 14.70
CA GLN A 486 22.59 0.15 15.79
C GLN A 486 22.16 -0.47 17.13
N GLN A 487 21.23 -1.44 17.10
CA GLN A 487 20.86 -2.22 18.28
C GLN A 487 22.03 -3.08 18.79
N GLN A 488 22.84 -3.62 17.88
CA GLN A 488 24.05 -4.38 18.23
C GLN A 488 25.12 -3.49 18.92
N GLN A 489 25.29 -2.25 18.48
CA GLN A 489 26.20 -1.29 19.13
C GLN A 489 25.71 -0.86 20.51
N ALA A 490 24.40 -0.70 20.72
CA ALA A 490 23.84 -0.34 22.01
C ALA A 490 24.00 -1.46 23.06
N ALA A 491 23.80 -2.72 22.66
CA ALA A 491 24.00 -3.87 23.54
C ALA A 491 25.48 -4.02 23.98
N ALA A 492 26.43 -3.75 23.09
CA ALA A 492 27.86 -3.76 23.41
C ALA A 492 28.24 -2.68 24.46
N GLN A 493 27.61 -1.50 24.39
CA GLN A 493 27.86 -0.42 25.36
C GLN A 493 27.28 -0.73 26.75
N GLN A 494 26.12 -1.40 26.83
CA GLN A 494 25.56 -1.81 28.13
C GLN A 494 26.43 -2.86 28.84
N LEU A 495 27.11 -3.73 28.09
CA LEU A 495 27.98 -4.76 28.65
C LEU A 495 29.28 -4.17 29.24
N LEU A 496 29.74 -3.03 28.71
CA LEU A 496 30.90 -2.27 29.22
C LEU A 496 30.58 -1.52 30.52
N GLN A 497 29.34 -1.06 30.73
CA GLN A 497 28.95 -0.39 31.97
C GLN A 497 28.87 -1.35 33.17
N GLN A 498 28.48 -2.62 32.97
CA GLN A 498 28.35 -3.60 34.05
C GLN A 498 29.68 -4.10 34.66
N GLN A 499 30.85 -3.76 34.11
CA GLN A 499 32.15 -4.15 34.70
C GLN A 499 32.63 -3.26 35.87
N HIS A 500 31.91 -2.19 36.23
CA HIS A 500 32.32 -1.29 37.31
C HIS A 500 31.75 -1.77 38.65
N LEU A 501 32.38 -2.78 39.26
CA LEU A 501 32.06 -3.18 40.64
C LEU A 501 32.65 -2.16 41.64
N PRO A 502 31.87 -1.65 42.60
CA PRO A 502 32.39 -0.80 43.67
C PRO A 502 33.29 -1.63 44.61
N GLN A 503 34.51 -1.14 44.87
CA GLN A 503 35.41 -1.75 45.84
C GLN A 503 34.82 -1.65 47.27
N PRO A 504 34.92 -2.72 48.08
CA PRO A 504 34.39 -2.70 49.44
C PRO A 504 35.26 -1.84 50.34
N THR A 505 34.70 -0.73 50.83
CA THR A 505 35.25 0.06 51.92
C THR A 505 35.11 -0.70 53.24
N SER A 506 36.27 -1.00 53.84
CA SER A 506 36.40 -1.67 55.13
C SER A 506 36.04 -0.74 56.29
N LEU A 507 34.96 -1.03 57.04
CA LEU A 507 34.83 -0.54 58.42
C LEU A 507 34.24 -1.65 59.29
N GLY A 508 34.95 -1.93 60.38
CA GLY A 508 34.74 -3.08 61.25
C GLY A 508 33.52 -2.95 62.15
N ALA A 509 32.87 -4.09 62.37
CA ALA A 509 32.08 -4.37 63.56
C ALA A 509 32.02 -5.89 63.73
N SER A 510 32.39 -6.36 64.92
CA SER A 510 32.40 -7.76 65.35
C SER A 510 30.97 -8.30 65.49
N GLY A 511 30.55 -9.14 64.54
CA GLY A 511 29.32 -9.91 64.60
C GLY A 511 29.50 -11.26 63.88
N PRO A 512 28.82 -12.33 64.31
CA PRO A 512 29.04 -13.68 63.77
C PRO A 512 28.66 -13.77 62.29
N PRO A 513 29.44 -14.48 61.45
CA PRO A 513 29.32 -14.44 60.00
C PRO A 513 28.06 -15.17 59.50
N PRO A 514 27.23 -14.55 58.65
CA PRO A 514 26.09 -15.22 58.03
C PRO A 514 26.54 -16.11 56.85
N PRO A 515 25.86 -17.25 56.61
CA PRO A 515 26.18 -18.19 55.53
C PRO A 515 25.62 -17.72 54.19
N VAL A 516 26.14 -16.64 53.60
CA VAL A 516 25.62 -16.07 52.33
C VAL A 516 26.56 -16.28 51.12
N LEU A 517 27.77 -16.78 51.36
CA LEU A 517 28.80 -17.01 50.34
C LEU A 517 28.41 -18.00 49.21
N PRO A 518 27.67 -19.11 49.46
CA PRO A 518 27.34 -20.06 48.38
C PRO A 518 26.41 -19.48 47.32
N GLN A 519 25.46 -18.63 47.73
CA GLN A 519 24.42 -18.12 46.84
C GLN A 519 24.93 -17.02 45.91
N LEU A 520 25.88 -16.19 46.37
CA LEU A 520 26.54 -15.19 45.53
C LEU A 520 27.41 -15.85 44.45
N LEU A 521 28.13 -16.93 44.79
CA LEU A 521 28.96 -17.65 43.83
C LEU A 521 28.11 -18.33 42.74
N GLN A 522 26.95 -18.88 43.11
CA GLN A 522 26.02 -19.47 42.15
C GLN A 522 25.38 -18.42 41.24
N GLN A 523 25.03 -17.24 41.76
CA GLN A 523 24.51 -16.14 40.95
C GLN A 523 25.57 -15.60 39.96
N GLN A 524 26.83 -15.47 40.39
CA GLN A 524 27.93 -15.06 39.51
C GLN A 524 28.18 -16.08 38.40
N GLN A 525 28.13 -17.38 38.71
CA GLN A 525 28.28 -18.44 37.71
C GLN A 525 27.13 -18.42 36.68
N GLN A 526 25.90 -18.15 37.13
CA GLN A 526 24.74 -18.05 36.23
C GLN A 526 24.82 -16.83 35.30
N GLN A 527 25.32 -15.69 35.81
CA GLN A 527 25.59 -14.51 34.98
C GLN A 527 26.66 -14.78 33.92
N GLN A 528 27.71 -15.52 34.28
CA GLN A 528 28.78 -15.86 33.34
C GLN A 528 28.28 -16.79 32.23
N GLN A 529 27.41 -17.76 32.54
CA GLN A 529 26.78 -18.61 31.51
C GLN A 529 25.89 -17.81 30.56
N GLN A 530 25.12 -16.84 31.07
CA GLN A 530 24.33 -15.96 30.20
C GLN A 530 25.18 -15.13 29.25
N GLN A 531 26.32 -14.59 29.71
CA GLN A 531 27.24 -13.85 28.83
C GLN A 531 27.81 -14.74 27.71
N VAL A 532 28.18 -15.98 28.02
CA VAL A 532 28.71 -16.91 27.02
C VAL A 532 27.64 -17.30 26.00
N ALA A 533 26.40 -17.52 26.44
CA ALA A 533 25.28 -17.82 25.54
C ALA A 533 24.99 -16.66 24.58
N LEU A 534 24.97 -15.42 25.09
CA LEU A 534 24.75 -14.23 24.26
C LEU A 534 25.89 -14.06 23.24
N GLN A 535 27.13 -14.27 23.66
CA GLN A 535 28.29 -14.18 22.76
C GLN A 535 28.23 -15.24 21.66
N GLN A 536 27.80 -16.45 21.98
CA GLN A 536 27.64 -17.53 21.00
C GLN A 536 26.51 -17.23 20.00
N GLN A 537 25.40 -16.65 20.46
CA GLN A 537 24.31 -16.22 19.59
C GLN A 537 24.74 -15.10 18.63
N LEU A 538 25.54 -14.13 19.10
CA LEU A 538 26.07 -13.06 18.28
C LEU A 538 26.99 -13.60 17.16
N LEU A 539 27.86 -14.57 17.50
CA LEU A 539 28.75 -15.20 16.53
C LEU A 539 27.97 -15.95 15.45
N GLN A 540 26.91 -16.66 15.83
CA GLN A 540 26.04 -17.37 14.89
C GLN A 540 25.31 -16.39 13.95
N GLN A 541 24.83 -15.25 14.48
CA GLN A 541 24.22 -14.21 13.66
C GLN A 541 25.22 -13.61 12.66
N GLN A 542 26.45 -13.35 13.09
CA GLN A 542 27.50 -12.82 12.20
C GLN A 542 27.81 -13.80 11.06
N GLN A 543 27.87 -15.10 11.35
CA GLN A 543 28.11 -16.14 10.35
C GLN A 543 26.97 -16.22 9.32
N GLN A 544 25.71 -16.09 9.75
CA GLN A 544 24.57 -16.03 8.84
C GLN A 544 24.62 -14.80 7.92
N LEU A 545 24.99 -13.64 8.46
CA LEU A 545 25.14 -12.42 7.67
C LEU A 545 26.23 -12.56 6.60
N GLN A 546 27.35 -13.20 6.95
CA GLN A 546 28.45 -13.45 6.02
C GLN A 546 28.03 -14.40 4.90
N TYR A 547 27.27 -15.44 5.22
CA TYR A 547 26.72 -16.37 4.22
C TYR A 547 25.76 -15.67 3.26
N GLN A 548 24.89 -14.81 3.80
CA GLN A 548 23.94 -14.04 2.99
C GLN A 548 24.67 -13.06 2.04
N GLN A 549 25.75 -12.42 2.50
CA GLN A 549 26.60 -11.57 1.66
C GLN A 549 27.27 -12.35 0.52
N GLN A 550 27.83 -13.53 0.80
CA GLN A 550 28.43 -14.38 -0.24
C GLN A 550 27.39 -14.82 -1.27
N HIS A 551 26.21 -15.21 -0.82
CA HIS A 551 25.11 -15.61 -1.72
C HIS A 551 24.64 -14.45 -2.61
N ALA A 552 24.52 -13.24 -2.04
CA ALA A 552 24.17 -12.04 -2.81
C ALA A 552 25.22 -11.72 -3.88
N MET A 553 26.51 -11.86 -3.55
CA MET A 553 27.61 -11.66 -4.50
C MET A 553 27.58 -12.68 -5.64
N GLN A 554 27.27 -13.95 -5.34
CA GLN A 554 27.14 -15.00 -6.34
C GLN A 554 25.96 -14.74 -7.30
N MET A 555 24.82 -14.29 -6.76
CA MET A 555 23.66 -13.87 -7.57
C MET A 555 24.00 -12.72 -8.50
N LEU A 556 24.73 -11.70 -8.02
CA LEU A 556 25.16 -10.58 -8.84
C LEU A 556 26.10 -11.01 -9.98
N GLN A 557 27.00 -11.95 -9.71
CA GLN A 557 27.89 -12.51 -10.74
C GLN A 557 27.11 -13.27 -11.82
N LEU A 558 26.11 -14.06 -11.42
CA LEU A 558 25.26 -14.79 -12.36
C LEU A 558 24.43 -13.83 -13.22
N GLN A 559 23.89 -12.77 -12.62
CA GLN A 559 23.15 -11.74 -13.34
C GLN A 559 24.02 -11.03 -14.39
N GLN A 560 25.26 -10.67 -14.03
CA GLN A 560 26.21 -10.06 -14.96
C GLN A 560 26.53 -11.00 -16.14
N GLN A 561 26.70 -12.30 -15.88
CA GLN A 561 26.94 -13.29 -16.93
C GLN A 561 25.73 -13.42 -17.88
N GLN A 562 24.51 -13.41 -17.34
CA GLN A 562 23.29 -13.45 -18.15
C GLN A 562 23.16 -12.21 -19.04
N GLN A 563 23.51 -11.03 -18.52
CA GLN A 563 23.49 -9.78 -19.29
C GLN A 563 24.51 -9.80 -20.44
N GLN A 564 25.70 -10.36 -20.23
CA GLN A 564 26.69 -10.56 -21.31
C GLN A 564 26.18 -11.50 -22.41
N GLN A 565 25.48 -12.58 -22.05
CA GLN A 565 24.89 -13.48 -23.04
C GLN A 565 23.80 -12.79 -23.89
N GLN A 566 22.96 -11.96 -23.28
CA GLN A 566 21.97 -11.18 -24.03
C GLN A 566 22.63 -10.21 -25.01
N GLN A 567 23.70 -9.51 -24.60
CA GLN A 567 24.42 -8.61 -25.51
C GLN A 567 25.04 -9.36 -26.69
N GLN A 568 25.61 -10.56 -26.48
CA GLN A 568 26.11 -11.39 -27.58
C GLN A 568 25.01 -11.82 -28.55
N GLN A 569 23.83 -12.21 -28.04
CA GLN A 569 22.71 -12.57 -28.92
C GLN A 569 22.23 -11.38 -29.74
N LEU A 570 22.15 -10.18 -29.13
CA LEU A 570 21.75 -8.97 -29.83
C LEU A 570 22.75 -8.61 -30.95
N GLN A 571 24.06 -8.75 -30.67
CA GLN A 571 25.11 -8.49 -31.66
C GLN A 571 25.03 -9.49 -32.82
N LEU A 572 24.78 -10.76 -32.53
CA LEU A 572 24.60 -11.79 -33.57
C LEU A 572 23.37 -11.50 -34.44
N GLN A 573 22.26 -11.09 -33.83
CA GLN A 573 21.04 -10.71 -34.54
C GLN A 573 21.28 -9.50 -35.47
N GLN A 574 22.00 -8.49 -34.98
CA GLN A 574 22.32 -7.29 -35.77
C GLN A 574 23.23 -7.63 -36.96
N GLN A 575 24.20 -8.53 -36.78
CA GLN A 575 25.04 -9.03 -37.87
C GLN A 575 24.22 -9.79 -38.93
N GLN A 576 23.27 -10.61 -38.50
CA GLN A 576 22.38 -11.33 -39.42
C GLN A 576 21.51 -10.36 -40.25
N GLN A 577 21.01 -9.29 -39.62
CA GLN A 577 20.26 -8.24 -40.31
C GLN A 577 21.11 -7.50 -41.36
N GLN A 578 22.37 -7.19 -41.05
CA GLN A 578 23.30 -6.57 -42.00
C GLN A 578 23.58 -7.47 -43.21
N GLN A 579 23.76 -8.78 -42.99
CA GLN A 579 23.94 -9.73 -44.09
C GLN A 579 22.70 -9.80 -45.00
N LEU A 580 21.50 -9.82 -44.41
CA LEU A 580 20.26 -9.83 -45.18
C LEU A 580 20.12 -8.55 -46.03
N GLN A 581 20.49 -7.39 -45.46
CA GLN A 581 20.44 -6.12 -46.17
C GLN A 581 21.44 -6.06 -47.33
N GLN A 582 22.66 -6.58 -47.15
CA GLN A 582 23.64 -6.71 -48.26
C GLN A 582 23.12 -7.65 -49.36
N GLN A 583 22.49 -8.76 -48.99
CA GLN A 583 21.95 -9.70 -49.97
C GLN A 583 20.81 -9.09 -50.78
N LEU A 584 19.94 -8.32 -50.14
CA LEU A 584 18.87 -7.57 -50.81
C LEU A 584 19.43 -6.53 -51.78
N GLN A 585 20.49 -5.82 -51.38
CA GLN A 585 21.15 -4.81 -52.21
C GLN A 585 21.80 -5.45 -53.45
N GLN A 586 22.47 -6.60 -53.31
CA GLN A 586 23.03 -7.33 -54.46
C GLN A 586 21.93 -7.81 -55.41
N GLN A 587 20.80 -8.29 -54.90
CA GLN A 587 19.67 -8.70 -55.73
C GLN A 587 19.09 -7.52 -56.53
N GLN A 588 18.98 -6.34 -55.91
CA GLN A 588 18.51 -5.13 -56.57
C GLN A 588 19.46 -4.68 -57.69
N GLN A 589 20.78 -4.79 -57.45
CA GLN A 589 21.79 -4.48 -58.47
C GLN A 589 21.74 -5.45 -59.65
N GLN A 590 21.53 -6.75 -59.40
CA GLN A 590 21.33 -7.73 -60.48
C GLN A 590 20.06 -7.45 -61.29
N GLN A 591 18.96 -7.03 -60.66
CA GLN A 591 17.77 -6.60 -61.39
C GLN A 591 18.03 -5.38 -62.27
N GLN A 592 18.78 -4.39 -61.78
CA GLN A 592 19.15 -3.23 -62.61
C GLN A 592 20.01 -3.64 -63.80
N LEU A 593 20.98 -4.55 -63.63
CA LEU A 593 21.79 -5.06 -64.74
C LEU A 593 20.96 -5.86 -65.74
N GLN A 594 19.99 -6.65 -65.29
CA GLN A 594 19.05 -7.32 -66.19
C GLN A 594 18.19 -6.33 -66.97
N GLN A 595 17.68 -5.27 -66.32
CA GLN A 595 16.92 -4.22 -67.00
C GLN A 595 17.78 -3.46 -68.02
N GLN A 596 19.03 -3.15 -67.68
CA GLN A 596 19.96 -2.51 -68.63
C GLN A 596 20.30 -3.43 -69.80
N SER A 597 20.53 -4.72 -69.56
CA SER A 597 20.75 -5.71 -70.63
C SER A 597 19.52 -5.86 -71.52
N TYR A 598 18.32 -5.93 -70.92
CA TYR A 598 17.06 -5.97 -71.65
C TYR A 598 16.87 -4.71 -72.51
N PHE A 599 17.12 -3.53 -71.95
CA PHE A 599 17.02 -2.26 -72.68
C PHE A 599 18.08 -2.15 -73.79
N SER A 600 19.32 -2.57 -73.52
CA SER A 600 20.40 -2.60 -74.50
C SER A 600 20.07 -3.56 -75.66
N ASN A 601 19.48 -4.72 -75.38
CA ASN A 601 19.01 -5.64 -76.40
C ASN A 601 17.85 -5.03 -77.19
N LEU A 602 16.88 -4.40 -76.54
CA LEU A 602 15.74 -3.74 -77.20
C LEU A 602 16.19 -2.63 -78.16
N MET A 603 17.19 -1.84 -77.75
CA MET A 603 17.81 -0.80 -78.58
C MET A 603 18.62 -1.39 -79.74
N ALA A 604 19.24 -2.56 -79.56
CA ALA A 604 19.94 -3.26 -80.64
C ALA A 604 18.98 -3.86 -81.68
N THR A 605 17.79 -4.34 -81.28
CA THR A 605 16.80 -4.91 -82.22
C THR A 605 15.98 -3.86 -82.96
N SER A 606 15.87 -2.63 -82.46
CA SER A 606 15.08 -1.56 -83.09
C SER A 606 15.85 -0.75 -84.15
N GLY A 607 17.14 -1.04 -84.37
CA GLY A 607 17.95 -0.44 -85.44
C GLY A 607 17.77 -1.04 -86.85
N SER A 608 16.89 -2.03 -87.03
CA SER A 608 16.72 -2.73 -88.32
C SER A 608 15.26 -3.02 -88.64
N LEU A 609 14.43 -1.99 -88.69
CA LEU A 609 13.08 -2.07 -89.26
C LEU A 609 12.86 -0.85 -90.17
N GLU A 610 13.30 -1.00 -91.43
CA GLU A 610 12.76 -0.24 -92.55
C GLU A 610 11.25 -0.53 -92.62
N MET A 611 10.43 0.51 -92.45
CA MET A 611 8.99 0.47 -92.70
C MET A 611 8.68 1.10 -94.07
N PRO A 612 8.13 0.34 -95.04
CA PRO A 612 7.43 0.91 -96.18
C PRO A 612 5.96 1.18 -95.81
N GLY A 613 5.42 2.25 -96.38
CA GLY A 613 4.18 2.91 -95.93
C GLY A 613 2.85 2.28 -96.32
N LEU A 614 1.83 3.16 -96.33
CA LEU A 614 0.36 2.98 -96.40
C LEU A 614 -0.26 2.85 -95.00
N GLY A 615 -1.30 3.58 -94.60
CA GLY A 615 -2.18 4.53 -95.27
C GLY A 615 -3.51 4.59 -94.49
N LEU A 616 -4.02 5.80 -94.27
CA LEU A 616 -5.44 6.17 -94.06
C LEU A 616 -6.21 5.69 -92.79
N LEU A 617 -6.49 6.69 -91.93
CA LEU A 617 -7.69 7.02 -91.12
C LEU A 617 -9.02 6.25 -91.44
N PRO A 618 -9.98 6.09 -90.49
CA PRO A 618 -10.63 7.25 -89.85
C PRO A 618 -11.09 7.15 -88.37
N GLU A 619 -10.96 8.30 -87.71
CA GLU A 619 -11.90 8.97 -86.80
C GLU A 619 -13.24 8.25 -86.49
N MET A 620 -13.46 7.91 -85.22
CA MET A 620 -14.80 7.88 -84.63
C MET A 620 -14.80 8.33 -83.17
N ARG A 621 -15.86 9.09 -82.88
CA ARG A 621 -16.10 10.02 -81.79
C ARG A 621 -17.10 9.40 -80.80
N ALA A 622 -16.95 9.72 -79.52
CA ALA A 622 -17.98 9.77 -78.46
C ALA A 622 -18.68 8.47 -77.98
N ARG A 623 -18.51 8.17 -76.68
CA ARG A 623 -19.56 7.79 -75.69
C ARG A 623 -18.88 7.68 -74.31
N ALA A 624 -19.07 8.58 -73.34
CA ALA A 624 -20.26 8.84 -72.51
C ALA A 624 -20.74 7.60 -71.72
N GLY A 625 -20.60 7.69 -70.39
CA GLY A 625 -21.04 6.70 -69.38
C GLY A 625 -20.25 6.93 -68.09
N SER A 626 -20.49 7.99 -67.30
CA SER A 626 -21.65 8.17 -66.41
C SER A 626 -21.89 6.97 -65.48
N MET A 627 -21.21 6.94 -64.33
CA MET A 627 -21.84 6.51 -63.07
C MET A 627 -21.39 7.45 -61.94
N SER A 628 -22.29 8.37 -61.65
CA SER A 628 -22.38 9.15 -60.41
C SER A 628 -22.83 8.26 -59.25
N GLY A 629 -22.26 8.49 -58.07
CA GLY A 629 -22.70 7.96 -56.77
C GLY A 629 -21.63 8.27 -55.74
N SER A 630 -21.48 9.54 -55.36
CA SER A 630 -22.07 10.11 -54.14
C SER A 630 -21.63 9.39 -52.86
N SER A 631 -20.57 9.89 -52.22
CA SER A 631 -20.67 10.52 -50.89
C SER A 631 -19.27 10.91 -50.41
N ALA A 632 -18.94 12.18 -50.56
CA ALA A 632 -17.74 12.77 -49.97
C ALA A 632 -18.08 13.19 -48.53
N ALA A 633 -17.52 12.49 -47.55
CA ALA A 633 -17.37 12.97 -46.19
C ALA A 633 -15.91 13.37 -46.00
N THR A 634 -15.71 14.67 -45.89
CA THR A 634 -14.46 15.37 -45.57
C THR A 634 -13.97 14.96 -44.17
N PRO A 635 -12.68 14.62 -43.98
CA PRO A 635 -12.02 14.92 -42.73
C PRO A 635 -11.06 16.10 -42.96
N ALA A 636 -11.37 17.19 -42.26
CA ALA A 636 -10.50 18.35 -42.17
C ALA A 636 -9.16 17.94 -41.54
N LEU A 637 -8.09 18.11 -42.30
CA LEU A 637 -6.73 18.13 -41.79
C LEU A 637 -6.52 19.46 -41.06
N GLY A 638 -6.62 19.43 -39.73
CA GLY A 638 -6.13 20.48 -38.86
C GLY A 638 -4.62 20.35 -38.70
N SER A 639 -3.89 21.20 -39.43
CA SER A 639 -2.49 21.53 -39.17
C SER A 639 -2.38 22.41 -37.93
N GLY A 640 -1.60 21.98 -36.93
CA GLY A 640 -1.17 22.78 -35.78
C GLY A 640 0.16 22.23 -35.22
N PRO A 641 1.08 23.09 -34.74
CA PRO A 641 2.51 22.91 -34.94
C PRO A 641 3.24 22.27 -33.76
N GLN A 642 4.41 21.69 -34.07
CA GLN A 642 5.48 21.35 -33.12
C GLN A 642 6.29 22.58 -32.73
#